data_AF-A0A9D6WU54-F1
#
_entry.id   AF-A0A9D6WU54-F1
#
_cell.length_a   1.000
_cell.length_b   1.000
_cell.length_c   1.000
_cell.angle_alpha   90.00
_cell.angle_beta   90.00
_cell.angle_gamma   90.00
#
_symmetry.space_group_name_H-M   'P 1'
#
loop_
_entity.id
_entity.type
_entity.pdbx_description
1 polymer ?
#
loop_
_entity_poly.entity_id
_entity_poly.type
_entity_poly.pdbx_seq_one_letter_code
_entity_poly.pdbx_strand_id
1 'polypeptide(L)'
;MTPTRASALTPRPWLLTLATLGTLAGCSSLAPPASGGAEGGSTAAPSEAAVPSSAAGSAAPAAPGSAATPASAAALGSAAAAATPAPAASAPPPASTLPREARPQYDAQGRLIGLEASPDAAQGNVLVTPGEAAIATGTLGVAVDIDAPAPLKALLERHLDVVRLGRLGREEVDEAEWSRLIDAAPAQARELLQTEGYFNARVVLQRQPRRTAGAPDRVRMTVQTGPRARISRLTFEFEGDLERTAAEGEPYSVKVRDELRTTWALAPGSEFSNAAWSAAKSQALARLQATGYANATWSGTAAQIDRERNEVRLFVVADSGPLYRLGNIVIDGLVAQDAETVRNLLAARKGAPVTEPMLLDFQERLQKANLFASINVTLDTSDPSAAANANVLVRLREAALQDYTFGIGVSANIGPRATVTHVYRRVFGYAATARNKAELGEKRQAWEGEISTHPGPDLYRNLLGGTVEWLKGDADIVLSQRVRLGRTVDLGRIERLYFVEAERAKRETDLATTRAIAYSINYHGVWRDLDSVVLPTQGFSFAGQIGFGRSKATNAETGPFTRAYTRITGYLPLGQAWYGQARVEVGQVLKDGLVIAPDSQRFRAGGDDSVRGYGYRSLGPISDGVVGSGDVVLTGSVELARPLSASLPSVWGAVFVDAGNAADSFANLSPVLGYGVGVRWRSPVGPLRVDWAYGRELRSSRLHFSIGIAF
;
A
#
# COMPACT_ATOMS: atom_id res chain seq x y z
N MET A 1 -72.87 21.99 -24.09
CA MET A 1 -72.79 23.07 -23.08
C MET A 1 -73.31 22.51 -21.76
N THR A 2 -72.51 22.53 -20.67
CA THR A 2 -72.89 22.38 -19.22
C THR A 2 -73.78 21.20 -18.75
N PRO A 3 -73.79 20.82 -17.45
CA PRO A 3 -72.82 20.97 -16.35
C PRO A 3 -72.23 19.56 -15.95
N THR A 4 -71.53 19.25 -14.83
CA THR A 4 -71.80 19.43 -13.38
C THR A 4 -70.56 19.06 -12.50
N ARG A 5 -70.62 19.34 -11.18
CA ARG A 5 -69.65 19.07 -10.08
C ARG A 5 -69.33 17.55 -9.88
N ALA A 6 -68.37 17.06 -9.07
CA ALA A 6 -67.88 17.54 -7.75
C ALA A 6 -66.56 16.89 -7.25
N SER A 7 -66.06 17.37 -6.09
CA SER A 7 -65.11 16.76 -5.13
C SER A 7 -63.65 16.52 -5.61
N ALA A 8 -62.53 16.90 -4.97
CA ALA A 8 -62.12 17.43 -3.65
C ALA A 8 -61.20 16.48 -2.86
N LEU A 9 -59.89 16.76 -2.84
CA LEU A 9 -58.94 16.53 -1.71
C LEU A 9 -57.56 17.13 -2.05
N THR A 10 -56.84 17.66 -1.06
CA THR A 10 -55.58 18.41 -1.23
C THR A 10 -54.41 17.78 -0.47
N PRO A 11 -53.20 17.71 -1.04
CA PRO A 11 -51.96 17.45 -0.31
C PRO A 11 -51.18 18.75 -0.02
N ARG A 12 -50.69 18.91 1.21
CA ARG A 12 -49.63 19.86 1.59
C ARG A 12 -48.76 19.29 2.72
N PRO A 13 -47.58 19.87 3.02
CA PRO A 13 -46.36 19.08 3.22
C PRO A 13 -46.07 18.72 4.67
N TRP A 14 -45.16 17.76 4.85
CA TRP A 14 -44.55 17.42 6.13
C TRP A 14 -43.08 17.80 6.13
N LEU A 15 -42.70 18.67 7.08
CA LEU A 15 -41.36 18.63 7.66
C LEU A 15 -41.31 17.42 8.60
N LEU A 16 -40.10 16.91 8.87
CA LEU A 16 -39.83 16.21 10.13
C LEU A 16 -38.36 16.39 10.54
N THR A 17 -38.12 16.34 11.84
CA THR A 17 -36.89 16.80 12.50
C THR A 17 -36.17 15.62 13.17
N LEU A 18 -34.94 15.87 13.63
CA LEU A 18 -34.09 14.93 14.38
C LEU A 18 -34.69 14.48 15.74
N ALA A 19 -34.06 13.42 16.28
CA ALA A 19 -34.32 12.74 17.58
C ALA A 19 -35.54 11.78 17.57
N THR A 20 -35.61 10.74 18.42
CA THR A 20 -34.91 10.45 19.70
C THR A 20 -34.38 9.01 19.83
N LEU A 21 -33.54 8.77 20.84
CA LEU A 21 -33.26 7.41 21.36
C LEU A 21 -34.45 6.87 22.19
N GLY A 22 -34.54 5.54 22.31
CA GLY A 22 -35.43 4.83 23.23
C GLY A 22 -34.71 4.27 24.47
N THR A 23 -35.45 4.11 25.58
CA THR A 23 -34.89 3.99 26.95
C THR A 23 -35.31 2.68 27.67
N LEU A 24 -34.61 2.35 28.77
CA LEU A 24 -35.00 1.57 29.98
C LEU A 24 -34.04 0.38 30.26
N ALA A 25 -33.63 0.05 31.50
CA ALA A 25 -33.81 0.65 32.85
C ALA A 25 -32.64 0.17 33.78
N GLY A 26 -32.38 0.69 35.00
CA GLY A 26 -32.94 1.83 35.73
C GLY A 26 -32.57 1.85 37.25
N CYS A 27 -33.08 2.88 37.97
CA CYS A 27 -33.20 3.05 39.44
C CYS A 27 -31.99 3.38 40.37
N SER A 28 -32.33 4.14 41.43
CA SER A 28 -31.61 4.45 42.70
C SER A 28 -30.37 5.36 42.63
N SER A 29 -30.42 6.67 42.96
CA SER A 29 -30.64 7.36 44.27
C SER A 29 -29.37 7.42 45.16
N LEU A 30 -29.04 8.48 45.93
CA LEU A 30 -29.77 9.68 46.40
C LEU A 30 -29.10 11.02 46.03
N ALA A 31 -29.67 12.15 46.47
CA ALA A 31 -29.22 13.54 46.26
C ALA A 31 -29.03 14.31 47.63
N PRO A 32 -28.92 15.66 47.74
CA PRO A 32 -27.96 16.32 48.64
C PRO A 32 -28.60 17.07 49.83
N PRO A 33 -27.91 18.04 50.50
CA PRO A 33 -28.09 19.46 50.14
C PRO A 33 -26.82 20.34 50.28
N ALA A 34 -26.95 21.68 50.32
CA ALA A 34 -25.85 22.67 50.18
C ALA A 34 -25.92 23.88 51.15
N SER A 35 -24.79 24.58 51.34
CA SER A 35 -24.60 25.97 51.88
C SER A 35 -23.07 26.26 51.95
N GLY A 36 -22.51 27.49 52.07
CA GLY A 36 -23.01 28.88 52.03
C GLY A 36 -21.96 29.88 52.58
N GLY A 37 -21.91 31.15 52.12
CA GLY A 37 -20.95 32.21 52.57
C GLY A 37 -19.64 32.29 51.73
N ALA A 38 -18.96 33.43 51.43
CA ALA A 38 -18.70 34.71 52.13
C ALA A 38 -17.63 34.58 53.25
N GLU A 39 -16.56 35.39 53.43
CA GLU A 39 -15.99 36.65 52.84
C GLU A 39 -14.42 36.58 52.89
N GLY A 40 -13.55 37.53 52.46
CA GLY A 40 -13.65 38.79 51.69
C GLY A 40 -12.43 39.75 51.92
N GLY A 41 -11.68 40.13 50.86
CA GLY A 41 -10.50 41.05 50.91
C GLY A 41 -9.21 40.45 51.53
N SER A 42 -8.03 41.10 51.53
CA SER A 42 -7.49 42.21 50.73
C SER A 42 -5.93 42.24 50.82
N THR A 43 -5.26 42.72 49.76
CA THR A 43 -3.90 43.35 49.71
C THR A 43 -2.83 43.08 50.80
N ALA A 44 -1.66 42.54 50.42
CA ALA A 44 -0.33 43.14 50.71
C ALA A 44 0.87 42.37 50.12
N ALA A 45 1.92 43.12 49.78
CA ALA A 45 3.34 42.74 49.63
C ALA A 45 4.17 44.00 50.01
N PRO A 46 5.52 43.99 50.16
CA PRO A 46 6.49 42.89 50.03
C PRO A 46 7.46 42.76 51.25
N SER A 47 8.42 41.81 51.22
CA SER A 47 9.75 42.02 51.86
C SER A 47 10.84 41.02 51.40
N GLU A 48 12.05 41.54 51.24
CA GLU A 48 13.36 40.86 51.30
C GLU A 48 13.70 40.46 52.76
N ALA A 49 14.79 39.74 53.13
CA ALA A 49 15.64 38.71 52.53
C ALA A 49 16.62 38.18 53.63
N ALA A 50 17.23 37.00 53.48
CA ALA A 50 18.40 36.55 54.28
C ALA A 50 19.17 35.37 53.63
N VAL A 51 20.44 35.19 54.00
CA VAL A 51 21.37 34.13 53.53
C VAL A 51 21.99 33.40 54.75
N PRO A 52 22.55 32.18 54.62
CA PRO A 52 24.02 31.99 54.42
C PRO A 52 24.34 30.98 53.29
N SER A 53 25.47 31.05 52.54
CA SER A 53 26.90 30.94 52.90
C SER A 53 27.27 29.54 53.46
N SER A 54 28.30 28.79 53.02
CA SER A 54 29.59 29.05 52.32
C SER A 54 30.13 27.72 51.70
N ALA A 55 31.23 27.62 50.91
CA ALA A 55 31.90 28.48 49.91
C ALA A 55 33.06 27.70 49.20
N ALA A 56 33.62 28.27 48.11
CA ALA A 56 34.90 27.96 47.44
C ALA A 56 35.08 26.64 46.64
N GLY A 57 35.90 26.57 45.58
CA GLY A 57 36.75 27.58 44.88
C GLY A 57 36.76 27.30 43.36
N SER A 58 36.86 28.28 42.46
CA SER A 58 38.08 29.01 42.00
C SER A 58 39.15 28.12 41.32
N ALA A 59 39.85 28.54 40.25
CA ALA A 59 40.07 29.91 39.75
C ALA A 59 40.18 30.06 38.21
N ALA A 60 40.17 31.32 37.78
CA ALA A 60 40.58 31.90 36.49
C ALA A 60 41.26 33.28 36.83
N PRO A 61 41.61 34.21 35.91
CA PRO A 61 41.57 34.21 34.43
C PRO A 61 42.86 34.76 33.76
N ALA A 62 42.88 34.89 32.42
CA ALA A 62 43.72 35.87 31.71
C ALA A 62 43.19 36.21 30.29
N ALA A 63 43.14 37.50 29.95
CA ALA A 63 42.92 38.13 28.64
C ALA A 63 43.46 39.60 28.77
N PRO A 64 43.80 40.37 27.70
CA PRO A 64 43.23 40.38 26.34
C PRO A 64 44.25 40.47 25.18
N GLY A 65 43.79 40.56 23.91
CA GLY A 65 44.69 40.81 22.75
C GLY A 65 44.06 40.77 21.34
N SER A 66 43.39 41.86 20.95
CA SER A 66 43.11 42.36 19.58
C SER A 66 43.23 41.49 18.29
N ALA A 67 42.20 41.65 17.44
CA ALA A 67 42.25 41.79 15.96
C ALA A 67 42.45 40.58 15.02
N ALA A 68 41.36 40.19 14.34
CA ALA A 68 41.33 39.85 12.91
C ALA A 68 39.92 40.10 12.33
N THR A 69 39.81 40.65 11.13
CA THR A 69 38.52 40.99 10.47
C THR A 69 38.14 39.93 9.43
N PRO A 70 36.87 39.44 9.39
CA PRO A 70 36.34 38.74 8.22
C PRO A 70 35.82 39.75 7.20
N ALA A 71 36.57 39.98 6.13
CA ALA A 71 36.15 40.83 5.02
C ALA A 71 35.60 40.01 3.83
N SER A 72 34.63 40.61 3.12
CA SER A 72 34.18 40.35 1.75
C SER A 72 34.65 39.08 1.02
N ALA A 73 33.69 38.25 0.60
CA ALA A 73 33.83 37.37 -0.56
C ALA A 73 32.66 37.64 -1.52
N ALA A 74 32.91 38.37 -2.61
CA ALA A 74 31.89 38.75 -3.57
C ALA A 74 32.37 38.60 -5.03
N ALA A 75 31.54 37.93 -5.82
CA ALA A 75 31.45 37.96 -7.29
C ALA A 75 32.58 37.35 -8.14
N LEU A 76 32.16 37.05 -9.39
CA LEU A 76 32.92 36.62 -10.56
C LEU A 76 33.48 35.18 -10.54
N GLY A 77 33.56 34.48 -11.68
CA GLY A 77 33.28 34.91 -13.06
C GLY A 77 32.67 33.81 -13.95
N SER A 78 32.15 34.22 -15.11
CA SER A 78 31.58 33.35 -16.13
C SER A 78 32.65 32.71 -17.02
N ALA A 79 32.45 31.46 -17.42
CA ALA A 79 33.07 30.89 -18.62
C ALA A 79 32.02 30.11 -19.40
N ALA A 80 31.54 30.67 -20.52
CA ALA A 80 30.74 29.93 -21.49
C ALA A 80 31.67 29.21 -22.47
N ALA A 81 31.49 27.91 -22.64
CA ALA A 81 32.14 27.12 -23.69
C ALA A 81 31.05 26.57 -24.61
N ALA A 82 30.89 27.19 -25.79
CA ALA A 82 29.97 26.71 -26.81
C ALA A 82 30.57 25.49 -27.54
N ALA A 83 29.82 24.39 -27.60
CA ALA A 83 30.14 23.23 -28.42
C ALA A 83 29.05 23.07 -29.49
N THR A 84 29.39 23.38 -30.74
CA THR A 84 28.50 23.24 -31.89
C THR A 84 28.28 21.75 -32.22
N PRO A 85 27.04 21.27 -32.44
CA PRO A 85 26.81 19.89 -32.83
C PRO A 85 27.21 19.64 -34.30
N ALA A 86 28.03 18.63 -34.52
CA ALA A 86 28.28 18.01 -35.82
C ALA A 86 27.17 16.96 -36.13
N PRO A 87 26.94 16.59 -37.40
CA PRO A 87 25.65 16.01 -37.82
C PRO A 87 25.43 14.54 -37.44
N ALA A 88 24.16 14.13 -37.45
CA ALA A 88 23.70 12.81 -37.05
C ALA A 88 24.17 11.68 -37.99
N ALA A 89 24.59 10.56 -37.40
CA ALA A 89 24.60 9.26 -38.06
C ALA A 89 23.19 8.64 -37.98
N SER A 90 22.73 8.01 -39.05
CA SER A 90 21.38 7.45 -39.17
C SER A 90 21.18 6.16 -38.35
N ALA A 91 20.20 6.17 -37.44
CA ALA A 91 19.69 4.94 -36.83
C ALA A 91 18.61 4.29 -37.74
N PRO A 92 18.55 2.94 -37.83
CA PRO A 92 17.58 2.24 -38.68
C PRO A 92 16.15 2.20 -38.08
N PRO A 93 15.11 1.98 -38.91
CA PRO A 93 13.72 1.80 -38.46
C PRO A 93 13.52 0.51 -37.62
N PRO A 94 12.40 0.39 -36.88
CA PRO A 94 12.32 -0.50 -35.71
C PRO A 94 12.17 -2.00 -36.05
N ALA A 95 12.74 -2.83 -35.17
CA ALA A 95 12.55 -4.28 -35.22
C ALA A 95 11.11 -4.67 -34.84
N SER A 96 10.37 -5.24 -35.79
CA SER A 96 9.06 -5.83 -35.58
C SER A 96 9.12 -7.13 -34.77
N THR A 97 8.08 -7.40 -33.99
CA THR A 97 7.95 -8.60 -33.14
C THR A 97 7.98 -9.92 -33.92
N LEU A 98 8.90 -10.83 -33.56
CA LEU A 98 8.88 -12.25 -33.94
C LEU A 98 9.28 -13.13 -32.71
N PRO A 99 8.89 -14.42 -32.65
CA PRO A 99 8.98 -15.24 -31.45
C PRO A 99 10.20 -16.19 -31.39
N ARG A 100 10.69 -16.45 -30.16
CA ARG A 100 11.56 -17.56 -29.69
C ARG A 100 12.42 -18.30 -30.72
N GLU A 101 13.73 -18.04 -30.71
CA GLU A 101 14.74 -18.83 -31.44
C GLU A 101 15.26 -20.04 -30.62
N ALA A 102 15.75 -21.06 -31.33
CA ALA A 102 16.40 -22.25 -30.77
C ALA A 102 17.90 -22.01 -30.48
N ARG A 103 18.53 -22.88 -29.68
CA ARG A 103 19.96 -22.75 -29.31
C ARG A 103 20.86 -23.70 -30.11
N PRO A 104 21.92 -23.20 -30.79
CA PRO A 104 22.94 -24.06 -31.38
C PRO A 104 23.85 -24.64 -30.31
N GLN A 105 24.17 -25.94 -30.45
CA GLN A 105 25.20 -26.61 -29.66
C GLN A 105 26.53 -26.68 -30.43
N TYR A 106 27.63 -26.52 -29.69
CA TYR A 106 28.99 -26.60 -30.20
C TYR A 106 29.78 -27.66 -29.41
N ASP A 107 30.73 -28.33 -30.07
CA ASP A 107 31.68 -29.22 -29.40
C ASP A 107 32.76 -28.45 -28.60
N ALA A 108 33.62 -29.18 -27.90
CA ALA A 108 34.74 -28.62 -27.13
C ALA A 108 35.83 -27.97 -28.00
N GLN A 109 35.69 -28.01 -29.32
CA GLN A 109 36.56 -27.39 -30.32
C GLN A 109 35.86 -26.23 -31.05
N GLY A 110 34.65 -25.86 -30.63
CA GLY A 110 33.88 -24.73 -31.19
C GLY A 110 33.17 -25.04 -32.52
N ARG A 111 33.01 -26.30 -32.90
CA ARG A 111 32.31 -26.70 -34.13
C ARG A 111 30.83 -26.95 -33.85
N LEU A 112 29.96 -26.41 -34.69
CA LEU A 112 28.51 -26.52 -34.52
C LEU A 112 28.06 -27.95 -34.87
N ILE A 113 27.49 -28.65 -33.88
CA ILE A 113 27.16 -30.09 -33.95
C ILE A 113 25.65 -30.38 -33.91
N GLY A 114 24.80 -29.42 -33.54
CA GLY A 114 23.35 -29.61 -33.54
C GLY A 114 22.55 -28.37 -33.17
N LEU A 115 21.23 -28.47 -33.35
CA LEU A 115 20.21 -27.52 -32.92
C LEU A 115 19.16 -28.31 -32.14
N GLU A 116 19.03 -28.06 -30.83
CA GLU A 116 17.97 -28.68 -30.03
C GLU A 116 16.71 -27.81 -30.02
N ALA A 117 15.55 -28.45 -30.19
CA ALA A 117 14.24 -27.86 -29.95
C ALA A 117 13.82 -28.13 -28.50
N SER A 118 13.53 -27.07 -27.74
CA SER A 118 13.06 -27.20 -26.36
C SER A 118 11.58 -27.68 -26.35
N PRO A 119 11.23 -28.72 -25.58
CA PRO A 119 9.89 -29.31 -25.61
C PRO A 119 8.90 -28.56 -24.72
N ASP A 120 8.18 -27.57 -25.26
CA ASP A 120 6.95 -27.07 -24.63
C ASP A 120 5.98 -26.38 -25.61
N ALA A 121 4.69 -26.42 -25.28
CA ALA A 121 3.55 -25.69 -25.88
C ALA A 121 3.29 -25.88 -27.40
N ALA A 122 2.60 -26.96 -27.76
CA ALA A 122 1.89 -27.06 -29.04
C ALA A 122 0.46 -26.48 -28.95
N GLN A 123 0.32 -25.18 -29.23
CA GLN A 123 -0.98 -24.58 -29.62
C GLN A 123 -0.82 -23.90 -30.99
N GLY A 124 -1.55 -24.39 -31.99
CA GLY A 124 -1.55 -23.82 -33.34
C GLY A 124 -2.95 -23.83 -33.93
N ASN A 125 -3.61 -22.66 -33.97
CA ASN A 125 -4.86 -22.50 -34.69
C ASN A 125 -4.61 -22.54 -36.20
N VAL A 126 -5.15 -23.55 -36.88
CA VAL A 126 -5.26 -23.55 -38.34
C VAL A 126 -6.57 -22.86 -38.73
N LEU A 127 -6.48 -21.76 -39.49
CA LEU A 127 -7.64 -21.15 -40.13
C LEU A 127 -8.06 -22.02 -41.33
N VAL A 128 -9.11 -22.82 -41.13
CA VAL A 128 -9.75 -23.61 -42.19
C VAL A 128 -11.01 -22.88 -42.67
N THR A 129 -11.12 -22.68 -43.98
CA THR A 129 -12.33 -22.14 -44.62
C THR A 129 -13.52 -23.08 -44.45
N PRO A 130 -14.77 -22.58 -44.43
CA PRO A 130 -15.96 -23.41 -44.22
C PRO A 130 -16.28 -24.28 -45.44
N GLY A 131 -15.59 -25.42 -45.54
CA GLY A 131 -15.95 -26.57 -46.38
C GLY A 131 -16.46 -27.72 -45.51
N GLU A 132 -17.30 -28.57 -46.08
CA GLU A 132 -18.01 -29.64 -45.36
C GLU A 132 -17.08 -30.80 -44.93
N ALA A 133 -16.39 -30.61 -43.81
CA ALA A 133 -15.71 -31.69 -43.10
C ALA A 133 -16.71 -32.44 -42.21
N ALA A 134 -17.17 -33.61 -42.68
CA ALA A 134 -18.04 -34.47 -41.89
C ALA A 134 -17.37 -34.86 -40.56
N ILE A 135 -18.11 -34.74 -39.45
CA ILE A 135 -17.64 -35.19 -38.14
C ILE A 135 -17.48 -36.71 -38.19
N ALA A 136 -16.23 -37.19 -38.19
CA ALA A 136 -15.92 -38.59 -38.01
C ALA A 136 -16.51 -39.03 -36.66
N THR A 137 -17.61 -39.79 -36.70
CA THR A 137 -18.44 -40.09 -35.53
C THR A 137 -17.81 -41.24 -34.74
N GLY A 138 -16.65 -40.97 -34.14
CA GLY A 138 -15.95 -41.90 -33.26
C GLY A 138 -16.87 -42.34 -32.13
N THR A 139 -17.16 -43.64 -32.09
CA THR A 139 -18.07 -44.20 -31.08
C THR A 139 -17.34 -44.23 -29.74
N LEU A 140 -17.73 -43.32 -28.84
CA LEU A 140 -17.32 -43.26 -27.45
C LEU A 140 -17.34 -44.67 -26.82
N GLY A 141 -16.30 -45.02 -26.05
CA GLY A 141 -16.25 -46.32 -25.37
C GLY A 141 -17.48 -46.57 -24.49
N VAL A 142 -17.74 -45.64 -23.56
CA VAL A 142 -18.82 -45.71 -22.55
C VAL A 142 -19.38 -44.31 -22.28
N ALA A 143 -20.70 -44.18 -22.24
CA ALA A 143 -21.41 -42.95 -21.89
C ALA A 143 -21.98 -43.05 -20.46
N VAL A 144 -21.36 -42.34 -19.52
CA VAL A 144 -21.73 -42.37 -18.09
C VAL A 144 -22.67 -41.22 -17.73
N ASP A 145 -23.81 -41.55 -17.12
CA ASP A 145 -24.81 -40.60 -16.63
C ASP A 145 -24.82 -40.60 -15.10
N ILE A 146 -24.30 -39.54 -14.48
CA ILE A 146 -24.13 -39.45 -13.02
C ILE A 146 -25.30 -38.66 -12.39
N ASP A 147 -26.01 -39.32 -11.49
CA ASP A 147 -27.08 -38.80 -10.64
C ASP A 147 -26.55 -38.64 -9.21
N ALA A 148 -26.12 -37.41 -8.88
CA ALA A 148 -25.49 -37.03 -7.62
C ALA A 148 -25.65 -35.51 -7.38
N PRO A 149 -25.56 -35.02 -6.13
CA PRO A 149 -25.53 -33.58 -5.84
C PRO A 149 -24.40 -32.86 -6.61
N ALA A 150 -24.70 -31.67 -7.14
CA ALA A 150 -23.84 -30.93 -8.08
C ALA A 150 -22.32 -30.90 -7.76
N PRO A 151 -21.85 -30.57 -6.54
CA PRO A 151 -20.40 -30.57 -6.25
C PRO A 151 -19.78 -31.98 -6.33
N LEU A 152 -20.52 -33.01 -5.92
CA LEU A 152 -20.06 -34.40 -5.95
C LEU A 152 -20.12 -34.98 -7.37
N LYS A 153 -21.13 -34.59 -8.16
CA LYS A 153 -21.19 -34.89 -9.59
C LYS A 153 -19.95 -34.34 -10.32
N ALA A 154 -19.63 -33.06 -10.13
CA ALA A 154 -18.47 -32.43 -10.76
C ALA A 154 -17.11 -33.04 -10.32
N LEU A 155 -17.03 -33.60 -9.12
CA LEU A 155 -15.87 -34.35 -8.63
C LEU A 155 -15.75 -35.71 -9.34
N LEU A 156 -16.84 -36.49 -9.39
CA LEU A 156 -16.87 -37.79 -10.05
C LEU A 156 -16.63 -37.68 -11.57
N GLU A 157 -17.26 -36.70 -12.25
CA GLU A 157 -17.07 -36.44 -13.68
C GLU A 157 -15.63 -36.05 -14.06
N ARG A 158 -14.82 -35.63 -13.09
CA ARG A 158 -13.42 -35.21 -13.26
C ARG A 158 -12.42 -36.32 -12.94
N HIS A 159 -12.72 -37.16 -11.94
CA HIS A 159 -11.74 -38.08 -11.35
C HIS A 159 -12.07 -39.57 -11.52
N LEU A 160 -13.27 -39.94 -12.00
CA LEU A 160 -13.65 -41.33 -12.22
C LEU A 160 -13.10 -41.86 -13.56
N ASP A 161 -12.36 -42.97 -13.55
CA ASP A 161 -11.65 -43.43 -14.76
C ASP A 161 -12.57 -43.79 -15.92
N VAL A 162 -13.74 -44.38 -15.67
CA VAL A 162 -14.70 -44.71 -16.73
C VAL A 162 -15.29 -43.45 -17.41
N VAL A 163 -15.31 -42.29 -16.74
CA VAL A 163 -15.69 -41.00 -17.37
C VAL A 163 -14.52 -40.38 -18.15
N ARG A 164 -13.29 -40.52 -17.64
CA ARG A 164 -12.08 -40.03 -18.28
C ARG A 164 -11.77 -40.81 -19.56
N LEU A 165 -11.76 -42.14 -19.46
CA LEU A 165 -11.45 -43.07 -20.54
C LEU A 165 -12.63 -43.24 -21.51
N GLY A 166 -13.89 -43.17 -21.05
CA GLY A 166 -15.07 -43.29 -21.92
C GLY A 166 -15.18 -42.24 -23.04
N ARG A 167 -14.32 -41.22 -23.03
CA ARG A 167 -14.15 -40.20 -24.08
C ARG A 167 -13.22 -40.63 -25.22
N LEU A 168 -12.46 -41.70 -25.05
CA LEU A 168 -11.62 -42.32 -26.08
C LEU A 168 -12.50 -43.14 -27.05
N GLY A 169 -11.97 -43.43 -28.23
CA GLY A 169 -12.62 -44.34 -29.18
C GLY A 169 -12.65 -45.76 -28.63
N ARG A 170 -13.77 -46.47 -28.82
CA ARG A 170 -13.92 -47.83 -28.28
C ARG A 170 -12.81 -48.79 -28.75
N GLU A 171 -12.29 -48.59 -29.96
CA GLU A 171 -11.23 -49.41 -30.58
C GLU A 171 -9.86 -49.29 -29.88
N GLU A 172 -9.67 -48.30 -28.99
CA GLU A 172 -8.41 -48.08 -28.26
C GLU A 172 -8.27 -48.98 -27.01
N VAL A 173 -9.35 -49.62 -26.55
CA VAL A 173 -9.40 -50.38 -25.28
C VAL A 173 -10.26 -51.64 -25.45
N ASP A 174 -9.74 -52.79 -25.01
CA ASP A 174 -10.43 -54.08 -25.13
C ASP A 174 -11.73 -54.16 -24.31
N GLU A 175 -12.69 -54.96 -24.79
CA GLU A 175 -14.02 -55.15 -24.20
C GLU A 175 -13.94 -55.73 -22.77
N ALA A 176 -12.94 -56.57 -22.48
CA ALA A 176 -12.70 -57.07 -21.12
C ALA A 176 -12.26 -55.97 -20.15
N GLU A 177 -11.40 -55.05 -20.61
CA GLU A 177 -10.95 -53.89 -19.82
C GLU A 177 -12.08 -52.87 -19.65
N TRP A 178 -12.94 -52.67 -20.66
CA TRP A 178 -14.17 -51.88 -20.50
C TRP A 178 -15.08 -52.42 -19.41
N SER A 179 -15.31 -53.75 -19.35
CA SER A 179 -16.08 -54.33 -18.24
C SER A 179 -15.38 -54.10 -16.90
N ARG A 180 -14.05 -54.33 -16.83
CA ARG A 180 -13.27 -54.12 -15.60
C ARG A 180 -13.38 -52.68 -15.07
N LEU A 181 -13.32 -51.68 -15.96
CA LEU A 181 -13.48 -50.26 -15.63
C LEU A 181 -14.91 -49.94 -15.15
N ILE A 182 -15.94 -50.48 -15.81
CA ILE A 182 -17.34 -50.31 -15.40
C ILE A 182 -17.58 -50.96 -14.02
N ASP A 183 -17.07 -52.17 -13.79
CA ASP A 183 -17.30 -52.92 -12.54
C ASP A 183 -16.47 -52.37 -11.36
N ALA A 184 -15.33 -51.72 -11.62
CA ALA A 184 -14.53 -51.00 -10.62
C ALA A 184 -15.11 -49.62 -10.26
N ALA A 185 -15.83 -48.96 -11.18
CA ALA A 185 -16.35 -47.59 -11.00
C ALA A 185 -17.14 -47.34 -9.70
N PRO A 186 -17.98 -48.27 -9.17
CA PRO A 186 -18.69 -48.05 -7.90
C PRO A 186 -17.76 -48.03 -6.69
N ALA A 187 -16.56 -48.63 -6.76
CA ALA A 187 -15.56 -48.58 -5.71
C ALA A 187 -14.79 -47.26 -5.75
N GLN A 188 -14.24 -46.89 -6.93
CA GLN A 188 -13.60 -45.60 -7.14
C GLN A 188 -14.50 -44.42 -6.74
N ALA A 189 -15.78 -44.46 -7.13
CA ALA A 189 -16.75 -43.43 -6.74
C ALA A 189 -16.95 -43.35 -5.22
N ARG A 190 -16.94 -44.49 -4.49
CA ARG A 190 -17.01 -44.49 -3.02
C ARG A 190 -15.75 -43.95 -2.38
N GLU A 191 -14.57 -44.20 -2.93
CA GLU A 191 -13.29 -43.64 -2.43
C GLU A 191 -13.23 -42.12 -2.64
N LEU A 192 -13.68 -41.64 -3.80
CA LEU A 192 -13.83 -40.21 -4.12
C LEU A 192 -14.88 -39.50 -3.23
N LEU A 193 -15.95 -40.19 -2.84
CA LEU A 193 -16.94 -39.65 -1.89
C LEU A 193 -16.42 -39.66 -0.44
N GLN A 194 -15.53 -40.59 -0.10
CA GLN A 194 -14.85 -40.62 1.20
C GLN A 194 -13.87 -39.46 1.40
N THR A 195 -13.23 -38.94 0.33
CA THR A 195 -12.37 -37.75 0.46
C THR A 195 -13.17 -36.50 0.83
N GLU A 196 -14.46 -36.45 0.47
CA GLU A 196 -15.41 -35.42 0.88
C GLU A 196 -16.14 -35.73 2.21
N GLY A 197 -15.79 -36.82 2.90
CA GLY A 197 -16.33 -37.18 4.21
C GLY A 197 -17.63 -38.01 4.19
N TYR A 198 -18.05 -38.55 3.05
CA TYR A 198 -19.26 -39.39 2.92
C TYR A 198 -18.94 -40.88 3.03
N PHE A 199 -18.57 -41.33 4.23
CA PHE A 199 -18.07 -42.71 4.43
C PHE A 199 -19.11 -43.82 4.26
N ASN A 200 -20.40 -43.50 4.30
CA ASN A 200 -21.51 -44.44 4.08
C ASN A 200 -22.21 -44.27 2.72
N ALA A 201 -21.57 -43.58 1.77
CA ALA A 201 -22.16 -43.38 0.45
C ALA A 201 -22.42 -44.70 -0.27
N ARG A 202 -23.66 -44.89 -0.74
CA ARG A 202 -24.05 -46.03 -1.59
C ARG A 202 -24.06 -45.56 -3.05
N VAL A 203 -23.22 -46.20 -3.86
CA VAL A 203 -23.14 -45.96 -5.30
C VAL A 203 -23.70 -47.19 -6.01
N VAL A 204 -24.79 -47.00 -6.76
CA VAL A 204 -25.43 -48.05 -7.56
C VAL A 204 -25.19 -47.75 -9.04
N LEU A 205 -24.83 -48.78 -9.81
CA LEU A 205 -24.48 -48.67 -11.21
C LEU A 205 -25.38 -49.56 -12.06
N GLN A 206 -26.02 -48.98 -13.07
CA GLN A 206 -26.96 -49.67 -13.95
C GLN A 206 -26.49 -49.55 -15.41
N ARG A 207 -26.04 -50.67 -15.98
CA ARG A 207 -25.80 -50.79 -17.43
C ARG A 207 -27.16 -50.79 -18.14
N GLN A 208 -27.37 -49.87 -19.09
CA GLN A 208 -28.56 -49.85 -19.94
C GLN A 208 -28.26 -50.63 -21.23
N PRO A 209 -29.17 -51.51 -21.69
CA PRO A 209 -28.93 -52.32 -22.89
C PRO A 209 -28.83 -51.45 -24.15
N ARG A 210 -27.89 -51.79 -25.04
CA ARG A 210 -27.75 -51.16 -26.36
C ARG A 210 -29.07 -51.21 -27.11
N ARG A 211 -29.50 -50.05 -27.65
CA ARG A 211 -30.66 -49.96 -28.56
C ARG A 211 -30.29 -49.99 -30.04
N THR A 212 -29.00 -50.01 -30.35
CA THR A 212 -28.47 -50.00 -31.73
C THR A 212 -27.05 -50.58 -31.73
N ALA A 213 -26.67 -51.28 -32.81
CA ALA A 213 -25.26 -51.62 -33.04
C ALA A 213 -24.45 -50.33 -33.26
N GLY A 214 -23.22 -50.29 -32.74
CA GLY A 214 -22.36 -49.09 -32.77
C GLY A 214 -22.71 -47.99 -31.75
N ALA A 215 -23.78 -48.13 -30.96
CA ALA A 215 -24.07 -47.19 -29.88
C ALA A 215 -23.09 -47.35 -28.70
N PRO A 216 -22.64 -46.25 -28.05
CA PRO A 216 -21.86 -46.33 -26.81
C PRO A 216 -22.69 -46.96 -25.69
N ASP A 217 -22.05 -47.75 -24.83
CA ASP A 217 -22.77 -48.36 -23.71
C ASP A 217 -23.14 -47.30 -22.68
N ARG A 218 -24.42 -47.22 -22.35
CA ARG A 218 -24.93 -46.24 -21.39
C ARG A 218 -24.94 -46.82 -19.99
N VAL A 219 -24.27 -46.13 -19.07
CA VAL A 219 -24.16 -46.57 -17.68
C VAL A 219 -24.65 -45.46 -16.77
N ARG A 220 -25.75 -45.68 -16.04
CA ARG A 220 -26.25 -44.72 -15.05
C ARG A 220 -25.64 -45.03 -13.68
N MET A 221 -25.04 -44.03 -13.06
CA MET A 221 -24.52 -44.08 -11.70
C MET A 221 -25.40 -43.23 -10.79
N THR A 222 -26.10 -43.83 -9.83
CA THR A 222 -26.88 -43.12 -8.81
C THR A 222 -26.15 -43.14 -7.48
N VAL A 223 -25.96 -41.97 -6.88
CA VAL A 223 -25.18 -41.76 -5.65
C VAL A 223 -26.09 -41.32 -4.50
N GLN A 224 -26.26 -42.21 -3.52
CA GLN A 224 -26.89 -41.89 -2.24
C GLN A 224 -25.79 -41.55 -1.24
N THR A 225 -25.60 -40.27 -0.92
CA THR A 225 -24.43 -39.79 -0.15
C THR A 225 -24.42 -40.27 1.30
N GLY A 226 -25.60 -40.44 1.91
CA GLY A 226 -25.73 -40.50 3.37
C GLY A 226 -25.39 -39.17 4.05
N PRO A 227 -25.33 -39.13 5.39
CA PRO A 227 -24.83 -37.99 6.13
C PRO A 227 -23.33 -37.79 5.88
N ARG A 228 -22.88 -36.53 5.89
CA ARG A 228 -21.45 -36.19 5.87
C ARG A 228 -20.88 -36.31 7.28
N ALA A 229 -19.67 -36.84 7.41
CA ALA A 229 -19.05 -37.01 8.72
C ALA A 229 -18.65 -35.68 9.38
N ARG A 230 -18.80 -35.62 10.70
CA ARG A 230 -18.46 -34.46 11.53
C ARG A 230 -17.32 -34.76 12.48
N ILE A 231 -16.51 -33.76 12.79
CA ILE A 231 -15.40 -33.90 13.73
C ILE A 231 -15.97 -33.91 15.15
N SER A 232 -15.90 -35.04 15.86
CA SER A 232 -16.42 -35.13 17.24
C SER A 232 -15.38 -34.82 18.30
N ARG A 233 -14.08 -34.98 17.98
CA ARG A 233 -12.97 -34.56 18.84
C ARG A 233 -11.78 -34.10 18.02
N LEU A 234 -11.12 -33.05 18.52
CA LEU A 234 -9.76 -32.67 18.17
C LEU A 234 -8.87 -32.89 19.40
N THR A 235 -7.71 -33.51 19.19
CA THR A 235 -6.57 -33.52 20.11
C THR A 235 -5.41 -32.86 19.37
N PHE A 236 -4.92 -31.75 19.90
CA PHE A 236 -3.82 -30.96 19.32
C PHE A 236 -2.78 -30.69 20.41
N GLU A 237 -1.73 -31.51 20.38
CA GLU A 237 -0.58 -31.43 21.29
C GLU A 237 0.65 -30.89 20.57
N PHE A 238 1.61 -30.43 21.37
CA PHE A 238 2.86 -29.83 20.93
C PHE A 238 4.04 -30.51 21.61
N GLU A 239 5.13 -30.65 20.86
CA GLU A 239 6.41 -31.21 21.30
C GLU A 239 7.54 -30.22 20.98
N GLY A 240 8.75 -30.48 21.50
CA GLY A 240 9.89 -29.58 21.33
C GLY A 240 9.90 -28.38 22.27
N ASP A 241 10.53 -27.29 21.84
CA ASP A 241 10.81 -26.12 22.68
C ASP A 241 9.57 -25.28 23.00
N LEU A 242 8.56 -25.27 22.11
CA LEU A 242 7.30 -24.54 22.31
C LEU A 242 6.57 -25.01 23.58
N GLU A 243 6.32 -26.32 23.73
CA GLU A 243 5.57 -26.82 24.89
C GLU A 243 6.40 -26.75 26.17
N ARG A 244 7.72 -27.01 26.11
CA ARG A 244 8.62 -26.82 27.25
C ARG A 244 8.56 -25.39 27.78
N THR A 245 8.83 -24.41 26.92
CA THR A 245 8.89 -23.00 27.34
C THR A 245 7.51 -22.43 27.66
N ALA A 246 6.44 -22.93 27.03
CA ALA A 246 5.07 -22.58 27.42
C ALA A 246 4.66 -23.18 28.78
N ALA A 247 5.15 -24.37 29.15
CA ALA A 247 4.95 -24.96 30.48
C ALA A 247 5.80 -24.25 31.57
N GLU A 248 6.98 -23.72 31.20
CA GLU A 248 7.79 -22.83 32.03
C GLU A 248 7.18 -21.41 32.19
N GLY A 249 6.14 -21.08 31.40
CA GLY A 249 5.42 -19.82 31.46
C GLY A 249 6.00 -18.68 30.62
N GLU A 250 6.84 -18.97 29.62
CA GLU A 250 7.41 -17.98 28.69
C GLU A 250 6.27 -17.30 27.89
N PRO A 251 6.03 -15.97 28.02
CA PRO A 251 4.82 -15.34 27.49
C PRO A 251 4.66 -15.38 25.97
N TYR A 252 5.75 -15.46 25.21
CA TYR A 252 5.73 -15.62 23.76
C TYR A 252 5.35 -17.04 23.37
N SER A 253 5.93 -18.05 24.02
CA SER A 253 5.61 -19.46 23.76
C SER A 253 4.19 -19.83 24.14
N VAL A 254 3.70 -19.38 25.31
CA VAL A 254 2.29 -19.51 25.70
C VAL A 254 1.38 -18.88 24.64
N LYS A 255 1.67 -17.64 24.24
CA LYS A 255 0.91 -16.94 23.20
C LYS A 255 0.88 -17.72 21.87
N VAL A 256 2.02 -18.15 21.35
CA VAL A 256 2.11 -18.87 20.05
C VAL A 256 1.32 -20.18 20.09
N ARG A 257 1.44 -20.96 21.16
CA ARG A 257 0.70 -22.21 21.34
C ARG A 257 -0.82 -21.97 21.35
N ASP A 258 -1.25 -20.96 22.10
CA ASP A 258 -2.68 -20.69 22.30
C ASP A 258 -3.29 -20.00 21.05
N GLU A 259 -2.53 -19.20 20.30
CA GLU A 259 -2.89 -18.72 18.97
C GLU A 259 -3.01 -19.88 17.95
N LEU A 260 -2.12 -20.87 17.98
CA LEU A 260 -2.22 -22.05 17.10
C LEU A 260 -3.44 -22.94 17.45
N ARG A 261 -3.76 -23.11 18.73
CA ARG A 261 -4.97 -23.82 19.18
C ARG A 261 -6.25 -23.09 18.80
N THR A 262 -6.32 -21.77 18.99
CA THR A 262 -7.53 -20.97 18.72
C THR A 262 -7.76 -20.67 17.23
N THR A 263 -6.71 -20.61 16.42
CA THR A 263 -6.82 -20.33 14.97
C THR A 263 -6.88 -21.59 14.09
N TRP A 264 -6.97 -22.78 14.70
CA TRP A 264 -7.10 -24.06 13.99
C TRP A 264 -8.46 -24.18 13.29
N ALA A 265 -8.45 -24.44 11.97
CA ALA A 265 -9.63 -24.32 11.12
C ALA A 265 -10.70 -25.43 11.29
N LEU A 266 -10.36 -26.56 11.91
CA LEU A 266 -11.23 -27.74 12.02
C LEU A 266 -11.63 -28.01 13.48
N ALA A 267 -12.54 -27.16 13.98
CA ALA A 267 -13.13 -27.28 15.31
C ALA A 267 -14.16 -28.44 15.41
N PRO A 268 -14.43 -28.99 16.61
CA PRO A 268 -15.50 -29.97 16.81
C PRO A 268 -16.87 -29.47 16.31
N GLY A 269 -17.67 -30.38 15.75
CA GLY A 269 -18.96 -30.11 15.08
C GLY A 269 -18.85 -29.74 13.60
N SER A 270 -17.67 -29.28 13.13
CA SER A 270 -17.43 -28.97 11.72
C SER A 270 -17.38 -30.23 10.84
N GLU A 271 -17.56 -30.04 9.53
CA GLU A 271 -17.62 -31.13 8.54
C GLU A 271 -16.23 -31.57 8.10
N PHE A 272 -16.03 -32.89 7.98
CA PHE A 272 -14.75 -33.44 7.54
C PHE A 272 -14.62 -33.49 6.02
N SER A 273 -13.43 -33.15 5.51
CA SER A 273 -12.93 -33.54 4.19
C SER A 273 -11.40 -33.65 4.23
N ASN A 274 -10.83 -34.49 3.36
CA ASN A 274 -9.38 -34.63 3.21
C ASN A 274 -8.72 -33.33 2.72
N ALA A 275 -9.44 -32.52 1.94
CA ALA A 275 -8.97 -31.21 1.49
C ALA A 275 -8.84 -30.23 2.67
N ALA A 276 -9.89 -30.09 3.49
CA ALA A 276 -9.86 -29.22 4.66
C ALA A 276 -8.85 -29.70 5.72
N TRP A 277 -8.71 -31.02 5.91
CA TRP A 277 -7.71 -31.62 6.81
C TRP A 277 -6.27 -31.30 6.38
N SER A 278 -5.95 -31.48 5.10
CA SER A 278 -4.64 -31.13 4.56
C SER A 278 -4.38 -29.62 4.67
N ALA A 279 -5.36 -28.77 4.31
CA ALA A 279 -5.24 -27.32 4.41
C ALA A 279 -5.02 -26.83 5.86
N ALA A 280 -5.76 -27.38 6.83
CA ALA A 280 -5.59 -27.05 8.25
C ALA A 280 -4.19 -27.41 8.76
N LYS A 281 -3.68 -28.60 8.41
CA LYS A 281 -2.32 -29.02 8.74
C LYS A 281 -1.25 -28.14 8.09
N SER A 282 -1.37 -27.83 6.80
CA SER A 282 -0.41 -26.95 6.13
C SER A 282 -0.43 -25.53 6.70
N GLN A 283 -1.61 -24.99 7.00
CA GLN A 283 -1.75 -23.65 7.56
C GLN A 283 -1.21 -23.55 9.00
N ALA A 284 -1.49 -24.54 9.85
CA ALA A 284 -0.98 -24.55 11.23
C ALA A 284 0.55 -24.71 11.26
N LEU A 285 1.11 -25.57 10.40
CA LEU A 285 2.56 -25.75 10.30
C LEU A 285 3.26 -24.49 9.80
N ALA A 286 2.75 -23.87 8.73
CA ALA A 286 3.30 -22.62 8.20
C ALA A 286 3.24 -21.48 9.23
N ARG A 287 2.15 -21.36 10.00
CA ARG A 287 2.05 -20.38 11.10
C ARG A 287 3.10 -20.63 12.18
N LEU A 288 3.32 -21.87 12.58
CA LEU A 288 4.33 -22.24 13.58
C LEU A 288 5.76 -21.92 13.09
N GLN A 289 6.06 -22.25 11.84
CA GLN A 289 7.35 -21.89 11.22
C GLN A 289 7.54 -20.35 11.14
N ALA A 290 6.49 -19.61 10.76
CA ALA A 290 6.50 -18.15 10.71
C ALA A 290 6.71 -17.46 12.07
N THR A 291 6.39 -18.11 13.20
CA THR A 291 6.65 -17.60 14.57
C THR A 291 8.06 -17.91 15.09
N GLY A 292 8.98 -18.37 14.24
CA GLY A 292 10.39 -18.58 14.56
C GLY A 292 10.75 -20.02 14.96
N TYR A 293 9.79 -20.93 14.95
CA TYR A 293 10.01 -22.37 15.07
C TYR A 293 10.32 -22.95 13.68
N ALA A 294 11.40 -22.48 13.06
CA ALA A 294 11.65 -22.64 11.62
C ALA A 294 11.82 -24.11 11.17
N ASN A 295 12.24 -25.01 12.06
CA ASN A 295 12.34 -26.45 11.81
C ASN A 295 11.10 -27.25 12.25
N ALA A 296 9.99 -26.61 12.59
CA ALA A 296 8.80 -27.32 13.05
C ALA A 296 8.27 -28.31 12.00
N THR A 297 7.77 -29.46 12.47
CA THR A 297 7.21 -30.55 11.66
C THR A 297 6.01 -31.20 12.36
N TRP A 298 5.37 -32.17 11.69
CA TRP A 298 4.36 -33.03 12.31
C TRP A 298 5.01 -34.34 12.76
N SER A 299 5.13 -34.58 14.07
CA SER A 299 5.58 -35.86 14.61
C SER A 299 4.50 -36.95 14.51
N GLY A 300 3.22 -36.56 14.55
CA GLY A 300 2.09 -37.47 14.32
C GLY A 300 0.83 -36.76 13.82
N THR A 301 0.14 -37.35 12.83
CA THR A 301 -1.20 -36.88 12.39
C THR A 301 -2.09 -38.06 12.03
N ALA A 302 -3.29 -38.13 12.59
CA ALA A 302 -4.26 -39.18 12.30
C ALA A 302 -5.71 -38.65 12.28
N ALA A 303 -6.54 -39.24 11.43
CA ALA A 303 -7.98 -39.02 11.38
C ALA A 303 -8.67 -40.38 11.55
N GLN A 304 -9.18 -40.67 12.76
CA GLN A 304 -9.89 -41.91 13.06
C GLN A 304 -11.37 -41.73 12.69
N ILE A 305 -11.90 -42.64 11.86
CA ILE A 305 -13.24 -42.52 11.29
C ILE A 305 -14.18 -43.56 11.91
N ASP A 306 -15.19 -43.10 12.64
CA ASP A 306 -16.30 -43.93 13.10
C ASP A 306 -17.38 -43.93 12.01
N ARG A 307 -17.47 -45.05 11.28
CA ARG A 307 -18.46 -45.22 10.20
C ARG A 307 -19.87 -45.45 10.71
N GLU A 308 -20.08 -45.87 11.96
CA GLU A 308 -21.44 -46.06 12.49
C GLU A 308 -22.06 -44.71 12.88
N ARG A 309 -21.27 -43.88 13.58
CA ARG A 309 -21.70 -42.55 14.04
C ARG A 309 -21.56 -41.46 12.98
N ASN A 310 -20.79 -41.70 11.92
CA ASN A 310 -20.35 -40.68 10.96
C ASN A 310 -19.54 -39.58 11.68
N GLU A 311 -18.62 -40.00 12.54
CA GLU A 311 -17.74 -39.11 13.30
C GLU A 311 -16.28 -39.27 12.85
N VAL A 312 -15.52 -38.18 12.98
CA VAL A 312 -14.06 -38.20 12.83
C VAL A 312 -13.41 -37.66 14.11
N ARG A 313 -12.40 -38.38 14.62
CA ARG A 313 -11.53 -37.91 15.70
C ARG A 313 -10.17 -37.55 15.11
N LEU A 314 -9.82 -36.28 15.21
CA LEU A 314 -8.56 -35.74 14.70
C LEU A 314 -7.51 -35.72 15.81
N PHE A 315 -6.33 -36.25 15.50
CA PHE A 315 -5.16 -36.23 16.36
C PHE A 315 -4.03 -35.58 15.58
N VAL A 316 -3.43 -34.53 16.14
CA VAL A 316 -2.22 -33.90 15.61
C VAL A 316 -1.24 -33.64 16.75
N VAL A 317 0.04 -33.89 16.47
CA VAL A 317 1.17 -33.61 17.35
C VAL A 317 2.21 -32.88 16.52
N ALA A 318 2.48 -31.63 16.88
CA ALA A 318 3.45 -30.77 16.20
C ALA A 318 4.75 -30.73 16.99
N ASP A 319 5.85 -31.24 16.43
CA ASP A 319 7.17 -30.94 16.96
C ASP A 319 7.56 -29.53 16.50
N SER A 320 7.78 -28.64 17.45
CA SER A 320 8.19 -27.27 17.19
C SER A 320 9.68 -27.13 16.86
N GLY A 321 10.53 -28.12 17.18
CA GLY A 321 11.98 -27.93 17.21
C GLY A 321 12.38 -26.82 18.21
N PRO A 322 13.51 -26.12 18.00
CA PRO A 322 13.93 -25.00 18.83
C PRO A 322 13.36 -23.65 18.36
N LEU A 323 13.15 -22.70 19.29
CA LEU A 323 12.83 -21.32 18.94
C LEU A 323 14.09 -20.57 18.49
N TYR A 324 14.12 -20.16 17.22
CA TYR A 324 15.24 -19.37 16.69
C TYR A 324 15.19 -17.93 17.21
N ARG A 325 16.30 -17.48 17.81
CA ARG A 325 16.49 -16.15 18.41
C ARG A 325 17.69 -15.44 17.78
N LEU A 326 17.55 -14.14 17.55
CA LEU A 326 18.50 -13.33 16.77
C LEU A 326 19.88 -13.25 17.44
N GLY A 327 20.89 -13.89 16.86
CA GLY A 327 22.28 -13.84 17.30
C GLY A 327 23.11 -12.81 16.55
N ASN A 328 23.54 -13.14 15.33
CA ASN A 328 24.39 -12.28 14.49
C ASN A 328 23.78 -12.03 13.12
N ILE A 329 24.19 -10.92 12.48
CA ILE A 329 23.82 -10.59 11.10
C ILE A 329 25.08 -10.73 10.25
N VAL A 330 25.10 -11.77 9.41
CA VAL A 330 26.20 -12.05 8.49
C VAL A 330 25.87 -11.37 7.17
N ILE A 331 26.68 -10.40 6.77
CA ILE A 331 26.39 -9.50 5.64
C ILE A 331 27.43 -9.71 4.54
N ASP A 332 26.97 -9.91 3.32
CA ASP A 332 27.76 -10.20 2.13
C ASP A 332 27.37 -9.27 0.97
N GLY A 333 28.31 -8.99 0.06
CA GLY A 333 28.10 -8.12 -1.11
C GLY A 333 28.20 -6.62 -0.86
N LEU A 334 28.79 -6.19 0.26
CA LEU A 334 29.14 -4.78 0.52
C LEU A 334 30.49 -4.39 -0.11
N VAL A 335 30.58 -3.16 -0.58
CA VAL A 335 31.73 -2.56 -1.27
C VAL A 335 31.96 -1.11 -0.81
N ALA A 336 30.91 -0.29 -0.85
CA ALA A 336 30.95 1.14 -0.55
C ALA A 336 29.81 1.60 0.39
N GLN A 337 29.05 0.69 1.00
CA GLN A 337 28.08 0.95 2.05
C GLN A 337 28.51 0.33 3.39
N ASP A 338 28.31 1.06 4.48
CA ASP A 338 28.79 0.65 5.80
C ASP A 338 27.88 -0.43 6.41
N ALA A 339 28.46 -1.54 6.88
CA ALA A 339 27.72 -2.69 7.41
C ALA A 339 26.78 -2.34 8.58
N GLU A 340 27.06 -1.28 9.34
CA GLU A 340 26.17 -0.77 10.39
C GLU A 340 24.83 -0.25 9.83
N THR A 341 24.83 0.34 8.62
CA THR A 341 23.58 0.76 7.94
C THR A 341 22.63 -0.43 7.74
N VAL A 342 23.18 -1.58 7.34
CA VAL A 342 22.43 -2.83 7.18
C VAL A 342 21.91 -3.35 8.52
N ARG A 343 22.73 -3.31 9.58
CA ARG A 343 22.32 -3.77 10.93
C ARG A 343 21.21 -2.90 11.53
N ASN A 344 21.28 -1.59 11.36
CA ASN A 344 20.30 -0.64 11.88
C ASN A 344 18.89 -0.86 11.31
N LEU A 345 18.80 -1.21 10.01
CA LEU A 345 17.53 -1.41 9.31
C LEU A 345 16.68 -2.57 9.87
N LEU A 346 17.28 -3.56 10.53
CA LEU A 346 16.55 -4.68 11.15
C LEU A 346 15.67 -4.20 12.33
N ALA A 347 16.11 -3.19 13.09
CA ALA A 347 15.42 -2.64 14.27
C ALA A 347 14.91 -3.67 15.30
N ALA A 348 15.52 -4.85 15.36
CA ALA A 348 15.28 -5.87 16.37
C ALA A 348 16.49 -6.01 17.31
N ARG A 349 16.25 -6.42 18.54
CA ARG A 349 17.31 -6.67 19.54
C ARG A 349 17.80 -8.11 19.46
N LYS A 350 19.08 -8.35 19.76
CA LYS A 350 19.60 -9.71 19.94
C LYS A 350 18.77 -10.47 20.98
N GLY A 351 18.57 -11.77 20.77
CA GLY A 351 17.71 -12.63 21.59
C GLY A 351 16.20 -12.56 21.30
N ALA A 352 15.74 -11.64 20.44
CA ALA A 352 14.36 -11.62 19.96
C ALA A 352 14.08 -12.81 19.03
N PRO A 353 12.87 -13.42 19.06
CA PRO A 353 12.47 -14.46 18.12
C PRO A 353 12.60 -14.02 16.65
N VAL A 354 13.17 -14.88 15.80
CA VAL A 354 13.34 -14.62 14.36
C VAL A 354 12.08 -15.06 13.62
N THR A 355 11.09 -14.17 13.57
CA THR A 355 9.82 -14.44 12.87
C THR A 355 9.93 -14.10 11.37
N GLU A 356 9.12 -14.77 10.54
CA GLU A 356 9.03 -14.45 9.11
C GLU A 356 8.64 -12.98 8.87
N PRO A 357 7.62 -12.40 9.57
CA PRO A 357 7.33 -10.97 9.50
C PRO A 357 8.55 -10.07 9.81
N MET A 358 9.42 -10.43 10.77
CA MET A 358 10.62 -9.63 11.07
C MET A 358 11.63 -9.66 9.91
N LEU A 359 11.80 -10.80 9.24
CA LEU A 359 12.68 -10.91 8.07
C LEU A 359 12.11 -10.16 6.86
N LEU A 360 10.78 -10.20 6.66
CA LEU A 360 10.08 -9.45 5.62
C LEU A 360 10.17 -7.93 5.86
N ASP A 361 9.89 -7.46 7.09
CA ASP A 361 10.07 -6.06 7.50
C ASP A 361 11.50 -5.58 7.24
N PHE A 362 12.50 -6.40 7.57
CA PHE A 362 13.90 -6.08 7.35
C PHE A 362 14.24 -5.98 5.85
N GLN A 363 13.76 -6.93 5.04
CA GLN A 363 13.92 -6.90 3.59
C GLN A 363 13.23 -5.68 2.96
N GLU A 364 12.02 -5.33 3.39
CA GLU A 364 11.30 -4.13 2.91
C GLU A 364 12.07 -2.85 3.25
N ARG A 365 12.62 -2.75 4.46
CA ARG A 365 13.43 -1.58 4.87
C ARG A 365 14.75 -1.49 4.11
N LEU A 366 15.40 -2.63 3.82
CA LEU A 366 16.58 -2.67 2.94
C LEU A 366 16.25 -2.19 1.52
N GLN A 367 15.09 -2.56 0.98
CA GLN A 367 14.60 -2.07 -0.32
C GLN A 367 14.30 -0.56 -0.27
N LYS A 368 13.55 -0.10 0.74
CA LYS A 368 13.18 1.31 0.95
C LYS A 368 14.36 2.23 1.22
N ALA A 369 15.48 1.70 1.73
CA ALA A 369 16.72 2.46 1.85
C ALA A 369 17.29 2.90 0.49
N ASN A 370 16.94 2.20 -0.61
CA ASN A 370 17.43 2.46 -1.97
C ASN A 370 18.98 2.49 -2.06
N LEU A 371 19.66 1.69 -1.23
CA LEU A 371 21.13 1.55 -1.23
C LEU A 371 21.59 0.28 -1.96
N PHE A 372 20.68 -0.65 -2.28
CA PHE A 372 20.97 -1.99 -2.79
C PHE A 372 20.13 -2.30 -4.03
N ALA A 373 20.75 -2.84 -5.08
CA ALA A 373 20.13 -3.26 -6.33
C ALA A 373 19.66 -4.72 -6.35
N SER A 374 20.03 -5.51 -5.34
CA SER A 374 19.42 -6.82 -5.04
C SER A 374 19.66 -7.17 -3.57
N ILE A 375 18.67 -7.78 -2.93
CA ILE A 375 18.65 -8.12 -1.51
C ILE A 375 18.08 -9.54 -1.36
N ASN A 376 18.70 -10.36 -0.53
CA ASN A 376 18.18 -11.64 -0.09
C ASN A 376 18.47 -11.80 1.41
N VAL A 377 17.43 -12.05 2.20
CA VAL A 377 17.51 -12.21 3.67
C VAL A 377 17.00 -13.59 4.04
N THR A 378 17.82 -14.39 4.73
CA THR A 378 17.47 -15.75 5.16
C THR A 378 17.97 -16.04 6.57
N LEU A 379 17.19 -16.78 7.35
CA LEU A 379 17.66 -17.39 8.60
C LEU A 379 18.53 -18.61 8.29
N ASP A 380 19.65 -18.74 8.98
CA ASP A 380 20.43 -19.98 9.01
C ASP A 380 19.77 -20.99 9.96
N THR A 381 19.22 -22.07 9.38
CA THR A 381 18.57 -23.20 10.09
C THR A 381 19.35 -24.51 9.91
N SER A 382 20.64 -24.43 9.55
CA SER A 382 21.48 -25.59 9.28
C SER A 382 21.97 -26.30 10.55
N ASP A 383 22.15 -25.55 11.64
CA ASP A 383 22.49 -26.06 12.97
C ASP A 383 21.40 -25.67 13.99
N PRO A 384 20.50 -26.60 14.35
CA PRO A 384 19.48 -26.37 15.38
C PRO A 384 20.06 -26.09 16.79
N SER A 385 21.31 -26.44 17.08
CA SER A 385 21.95 -26.12 18.37
C SER A 385 22.32 -24.62 18.47
N ALA A 386 22.56 -23.97 17.33
CA ALA A 386 22.80 -22.54 17.24
C ALA A 386 21.53 -21.68 17.37
N ALA A 387 20.33 -22.27 17.42
CA ALA A 387 19.05 -21.56 17.38
C ALA A 387 18.91 -20.42 18.41
N ALA A 388 19.47 -20.57 19.62
CA ALA A 388 19.45 -19.53 20.65
C ALA A 388 20.25 -18.26 20.30
N ASN A 389 21.17 -18.34 19.33
CA ASN A 389 21.99 -17.24 18.81
C ASN A 389 22.12 -17.32 17.28
N ALA A 390 20.99 -17.53 16.60
CA ALA A 390 20.96 -17.84 15.18
C ALA A 390 21.52 -16.72 14.28
N ASN A 391 22.11 -17.11 13.14
CA ASN A 391 22.62 -16.18 12.14
C ASN A 391 21.49 -15.78 11.17
N VAL A 392 21.30 -14.48 10.97
CA VAL A 392 20.56 -13.96 9.81
C VAL A 392 21.58 -13.64 8.71
N LEU A 393 21.48 -14.37 7.61
CA LEU A 393 22.31 -14.18 6.42
C LEU A 393 21.68 -13.12 5.53
N VAL A 394 22.46 -12.11 5.14
CA VAL A 394 22.02 -10.97 4.34
C VAL A 394 22.94 -10.82 3.14
N ARG A 395 22.49 -11.29 1.98
CA ARG A 395 23.24 -11.20 0.72
C ARG A 395 22.74 -10.01 -0.09
N LEU A 396 23.66 -9.12 -0.43
CA LEU A 396 23.37 -7.83 -1.05
C LEU A 396 24.08 -7.70 -2.41
N ARG A 397 23.64 -6.71 -3.17
CA ARG A 397 24.47 -6.02 -4.16
C ARG A 397 24.13 -4.55 -4.06
N GLU A 398 25.14 -3.70 -3.91
CA GLU A 398 24.91 -2.25 -3.81
C GLU A 398 24.30 -1.66 -5.10
N ALA A 399 23.53 -0.60 -4.92
CA ALA A 399 23.08 0.25 -6.02
C ALA A 399 24.23 1.16 -6.49
N ALA A 400 24.15 1.66 -7.72
CA ALA A 400 25.15 2.59 -8.25
C ALA A 400 25.30 3.82 -7.33
N LEU A 401 26.54 4.19 -7.00
CA LEU A 401 26.81 5.30 -6.07
C LEU A 401 26.21 6.61 -6.56
N GLN A 402 26.27 6.88 -7.87
CA GLN A 402 25.54 7.95 -8.55
C GLN A 402 24.44 7.36 -9.43
N ASP A 403 23.34 8.11 -9.55
CA ASP A 403 22.12 7.72 -10.26
C ASP A 403 21.43 9.00 -10.75
N TYR A 404 21.05 9.02 -12.04
CA TYR A 404 20.57 10.20 -12.75
C TYR A 404 19.26 9.86 -13.46
N THR A 405 18.13 10.23 -12.85
CA THR A 405 16.80 10.06 -13.44
C THR A 405 16.42 11.30 -14.24
N PHE A 406 16.14 11.14 -15.53
CA PHE A 406 15.65 12.20 -16.41
C PHE A 406 14.14 12.05 -16.58
N GLY A 407 13.40 13.15 -16.59
CA GLY A 407 11.95 13.10 -16.73
C GLY A 407 11.38 14.23 -17.58
N ILE A 408 10.31 13.92 -18.30
CA ILE A 408 9.51 14.89 -19.06
C ILE A 408 8.04 14.70 -18.70
N GLY A 409 7.29 15.79 -18.69
CA GLY A 409 5.86 15.73 -18.41
C GLY A 409 5.13 17.01 -18.76
N VAL A 410 3.80 16.94 -18.67
CA VAL A 410 2.90 18.06 -18.94
C VAL A 410 1.71 17.97 -17.98
N SER A 411 1.17 19.11 -17.53
CA SER A 411 -0.08 19.14 -16.77
C SER A 411 -0.87 20.44 -16.97
N ALA A 412 -2.18 20.39 -16.72
CA ALA A 412 -3.08 21.54 -16.81
C ALA A 412 -2.77 22.68 -15.81
N ASN A 413 -2.02 22.38 -14.75
CA ASN A 413 -1.66 23.32 -13.69
C ASN A 413 -0.39 24.12 -13.99
N ILE A 414 0.69 23.45 -14.44
CA ILE A 414 2.03 24.06 -14.60
C ILE A 414 2.60 23.99 -16.02
N GLY A 415 1.88 23.39 -16.97
CA GLY A 415 2.30 23.28 -18.37
C GLY A 415 3.34 22.17 -18.59
N PRO A 416 4.11 22.23 -19.70
CA PRO A 416 5.21 21.31 -19.95
C PRO A 416 6.38 21.56 -18.99
N ARG A 417 7.06 20.48 -18.60
CA ARG A 417 8.23 20.50 -17.70
C ARG A 417 9.22 19.39 -18.02
N ALA A 418 10.50 19.67 -17.79
CA ALA A 418 11.57 18.68 -17.70
C ALA A 418 12.09 18.61 -16.25
N THR A 419 12.55 17.44 -15.83
CA THR A 419 13.14 17.21 -14.50
C THR A 419 14.42 16.41 -14.61
N VAL A 420 15.39 16.70 -13.76
CA VAL A 420 16.60 15.88 -13.56
C VAL A 420 16.75 15.61 -12.07
N THR A 421 16.80 14.35 -11.67
CA THR A 421 17.12 13.94 -10.30
C THR A 421 18.49 13.26 -10.28
N HIS A 422 19.44 13.83 -9.55
CA HIS A 422 20.71 13.19 -9.23
C HIS A 422 20.68 12.69 -7.78
N VAL A 423 20.93 11.39 -7.58
CA VAL A 423 21.11 10.75 -6.27
C VAL A 423 22.57 10.32 -6.12
N TYR A 424 23.21 10.70 -5.01
CA TYR A 424 24.57 10.28 -4.66
C TYR A 424 24.61 9.66 -3.26
N ARG A 425 24.97 8.37 -3.17
CA ARG A 425 24.75 7.50 -2.00
C ARG A 425 25.91 7.43 -0.98
N ARG A 426 26.93 8.30 -1.09
CA ARG A 426 28.08 8.37 -0.15
C ARG A 426 28.70 9.78 -0.06
N VAL A 427 27.91 10.74 0.42
CA VAL A 427 28.26 12.17 0.49
C VAL A 427 29.54 12.40 1.31
N PHE A 428 30.57 12.96 0.68
CA PHE A 428 31.92 13.18 1.25
C PHE A 428 32.54 11.97 1.97
N GLY A 429 32.16 10.74 1.59
CA GLY A 429 32.63 9.50 2.24
C GLY A 429 31.80 9.03 3.43
N TYR A 430 30.86 9.84 3.93
CA TYR A 430 29.96 9.48 5.04
C TYR A 430 28.78 8.59 4.59
N ALA A 431 28.19 7.88 5.56
CA ALA A 431 26.90 7.18 5.43
C ALA A 431 25.73 8.17 5.30
N ALA A 432 25.69 8.89 4.19
CA ALA A 432 24.67 9.86 3.85
C ALA A 432 24.42 9.89 2.34
N THR A 433 23.15 10.04 1.97
CA THR A 433 22.68 10.15 0.59
C THR A 433 22.25 11.58 0.30
N ALA A 434 22.79 12.17 -0.77
CA ALA A 434 22.29 13.41 -1.35
C ALA A 434 21.28 13.10 -2.46
N ARG A 435 20.17 13.84 -2.49
CA ARG A 435 19.20 13.88 -3.59
C ARG A 435 19.05 15.31 -4.05
N ASN A 436 19.28 15.55 -5.34
CA ASN A 436 19.12 16.86 -5.97
C ASN A 436 18.14 16.72 -7.13
N LYS A 437 16.99 17.37 -7.07
CA LYS A 437 16.01 17.43 -8.15
C LYS A 437 15.94 18.85 -8.70
N ALA A 438 16.23 19.01 -9.98
CA ALA A 438 15.91 20.21 -10.75
C ALA A 438 14.64 19.99 -11.56
N GLU A 439 13.82 21.04 -11.71
CA GLU A 439 12.58 21.06 -12.48
C GLU A 439 12.50 22.37 -13.27
N LEU A 440 12.32 22.28 -14.58
CA LEU A 440 12.25 23.41 -15.51
C LEU A 440 10.94 23.32 -16.30
N GLY A 441 10.02 24.25 -16.06
CA GLY A 441 8.78 24.43 -16.81
C GLY A 441 8.41 25.91 -16.93
N GLU A 442 7.36 26.21 -17.70
CA GLU A 442 6.96 27.59 -17.98
C GLU A 442 6.44 28.31 -16.72
N LYS A 443 5.54 27.67 -15.97
CA LYS A 443 4.95 28.25 -14.75
C LYS A 443 5.72 27.95 -13.48
N ARG A 444 6.52 26.88 -13.43
CA ARG A 444 7.30 26.47 -12.25
C ARG A 444 8.72 26.12 -12.65
N GLN A 445 9.68 26.73 -11.97
CA GLN A 445 11.09 26.36 -12.01
C GLN A 445 11.54 26.11 -10.57
N ALA A 446 12.14 24.96 -10.29
CA ALA A 446 12.49 24.58 -8.93
C ALA A 446 13.79 23.79 -8.84
N TRP A 447 14.52 23.99 -7.75
CA TRP A 447 15.56 23.09 -7.28
C TRP A 447 15.23 22.65 -5.86
N GLU A 448 15.21 21.34 -5.64
CA GLU A 448 14.91 20.64 -4.40
C GLU A 448 16.14 19.77 -4.06
N GLY A 449 16.96 20.23 -3.11
CA GLY A 449 18.16 19.52 -2.65
C GLY A 449 17.99 18.98 -1.23
N GLU A 450 18.43 17.76 -0.96
CA GLU A 450 18.46 17.19 0.39
C GLU A 450 19.70 16.32 0.58
N ILE A 451 20.34 16.43 1.75
CA ILE A 451 21.32 15.48 2.25
C ILE A 451 20.71 14.82 3.48
N SER A 452 20.57 13.50 3.47
CA SER A 452 20.05 12.72 4.59
C SER A 452 21.05 11.66 5.03
N THR A 453 21.23 11.47 6.33
CA THR A 453 22.02 10.35 6.86
C THR A 453 21.32 9.03 6.55
N HIS A 454 22.07 7.93 6.52
CA HIS A 454 21.46 6.60 6.57
C HIS A 454 20.83 6.37 7.96
N PRO A 455 19.89 5.41 8.11
CA PRO A 455 19.17 5.22 9.37
C PRO A 455 20.09 4.84 10.54
N GLY A 456 19.90 5.51 11.67
CA GLY A 456 20.50 5.12 12.95
C GLY A 456 19.82 3.88 13.56
N PRO A 457 20.30 3.40 14.73
CA PRO A 457 19.70 2.26 15.45
C PRO A 457 18.24 2.48 15.89
N ASP A 458 17.78 3.74 15.87
CA ASP A 458 16.42 4.19 16.15
C ASP A 458 15.57 4.39 14.88
N LEU A 459 16.07 3.94 13.72
CA LEU A 459 15.58 4.19 12.35
C LEU A 459 15.49 5.65 11.92
N TYR A 460 15.90 6.62 12.75
CA TYR A 460 15.88 8.02 12.38
C TYR A 460 17.03 8.36 11.43
N ARG A 461 16.74 9.26 10.49
CA ARG A 461 17.69 9.93 9.60
C ARG A 461 17.70 11.41 9.91
N ASN A 462 18.88 12.01 10.03
CA ASN A 462 19.03 13.46 10.14
C ASN A 462 19.12 14.01 8.70
N LEU A 463 18.50 15.17 8.42
CA LEU A 463 18.51 15.77 7.09
C LEU A 463 18.77 17.27 7.09
N LEU A 464 19.47 17.72 6.04
CA LEU A 464 19.62 19.11 5.64
C LEU A 464 19.01 19.26 4.25
N GLY A 465 17.92 20.03 4.15
CA GLY A 465 17.21 20.30 2.89
C GLY A 465 17.32 21.75 2.48
N GLY A 466 17.41 21.99 1.17
CA GLY A 466 17.31 23.30 0.52
C GLY A 466 16.24 23.27 -0.57
N THR A 467 15.53 24.37 -0.77
CA THR A 467 14.59 24.52 -1.88
C THR A 467 14.62 25.94 -2.40
N VAL A 468 14.72 26.08 -3.72
CA VAL A 468 14.51 27.34 -4.42
C VAL A 468 13.39 27.09 -5.43
N GLU A 469 12.29 27.82 -5.32
CA GLU A 469 11.12 27.69 -6.19
C GLU A 469 10.73 29.05 -6.74
N TRP A 470 10.64 29.15 -8.07
CA TRP A 470 10.07 30.27 -8.78
C TRP A 470 8.75 29.82 -9.43
N LEU A 471 7.65 30.49 -9.09
CA LEU A 471 6.31 30.14 -9.52
C LEU A 471 5.61 31.37 -10.11
N LYS A 472 5.14 31.24 -11.35
CA LYS A 472 4.32 32.23 -12.07
C LYS A 472 2.85 31.81 -11.98
N GLY A 473 2.09 32.52 -11.15
CA GLY A 473 0.63 32.49 -11.13
C GLY A 473 0.04 33.29 -12.29
N ASP A 474 -1.29 33.43 -12.29
CA ASP A 474 -2.00 34.17 -13.35
C ASP A 474 -2.00 35.70 -13.13
N ALA A 475 -1.68 36.17 -11.92
CA ALA A 475 -1.61 37.60 -11.54
C ALA A 475 -0.45 37.94 -10.58
N ASP A 476 0.46 36.99 -10.34
CA ASP A 476 1.61 37.17 -9.44
C ASP A 476 2.77 36.21 -9.71
N ILE A 477 3.97 36.62 -9.31
CA ILE A 477 5.21 35.82 -9.37
C ILE A 477 5.75 35.67 -7.95
N VAL A 478 6.06 34.43 -7.55
CA VAL A 478 6.56 34.10 -6.21
C VAL A 478 7.90 33.37 -6.31
N LEU A 479 8.92 33.90 -5.65
CA LEU A 479 10.19 33.24 -5.38
C LEU A 479 10.23 32.83 -3.89
N SER A 480 10.20 31.54 -3.60
CA SER A 480 10.47 30.95 -2.27
C SER A 480 11.90 30.42 -2.23
N GLN A 481 12.60 30.68 -1.13
CA GLN A 481 13.91 30.13 -0.79
C GLN A 481 13.81 29.56 0.63
N ARG A 482 13.95 28.24 0.78
CA ARG A 482 13.83 27.52 2.06
C ARG A 482 15.09 26.73 2.36
N VAL A 483 15.48 26.72 3.64
CA VAL A 483 16.51 25.82 4.18
C VAL A 483 15.93 25.18 5.44
N ARG A 484 15.95 23.83 5.49
CA ARG A 484 15.47 23.04 6.62
C ARG A 484 16.55 22.15 7.21
N LEU A 485 16.61 22.08 8.53
CA LEU A 485 17.44 21.12 9.27
C LEU A 485 16.52 20.29 10.17
N GLY A 486 16.58 18.97 10.09
CA GLY A 486 15.60 18.14 10.77
C GLY A 486 15.95 16.66 10.87
N ARG A 487 14.95 15.88 11.28
CA ARG A 487 15.04 14.44 11.52
C ARG A 487 13.76 13.74 11.10
N THR A 488 13.87 12.60 10.43
CA THR A 488 12.73 11.82 9.92
C THR A 488 12.86 10.33 10.23
N VAL A 489 11.73 9.65 10.39
CA VAL A 489 11.62 8.19 10.43
C VAL A 489 10.39 7.75 9.61
N ASP A 490 10.52 6.66 8.87
CA ASP A 490 9.38 5.97 8.22
C ASP A 490 9.29 4.56 8.78
N LEU A 491 8.14 4.24 9.38
CA LEU A 491 7.79 2.94 9.97
C LEU A 491 6.75 2.22 9.09
N GLY A 492 6.73 2.51 7.78
CA GLY A 492 5.80 1.94 6.80
C GLY A 492 4.39 2.54 6.91
N ARG A 493 3.69 2.26 8.02
CA ARG A 493 2.38 2.83 8.35
C ARG A 493 2.45 4.26 8.88
N ILE A 494 3.54 4.64 9.54
CA ILE A 494 3.70 5.98 10.15
C ILE A 494 5.03 6.59 9.72
N GLU A 495 4.95 7.76 9.11
CA GLU A 495 6.10 8.62 8.80
C GLU A 495 6.06 9.87 9.69
N ARG A 496 7.22 10.30 10.19
CA ARG A 496 7.38 11.51 11.00
C ARG A 496 8.56 12.33 10.49
N LEU A 497 8.43 13.65 10.53
CA LEU A 497 9.47 14.60 10.19
C LEU A 497 9.38 15.81 11.14
N TYR A 498 10.47 16.04 11.89
CA TYR A 498 10.64 17.18 12.79
C TYR A 498 11.74 18.07 12.21
N PHE A 499 11.51 19.37 12.04
CA PHE A 499 12.51 20.26 11.43
C PHE A 499 12.39 21.72 11.86
N VAL A 500 13.53 22.41 11.89
CA VAL A 500 13.56 23.88 11.82
C VAL A 500 13.62 24.29 10.35
N GLU A 501 12.92 25.36 9.98
CA GLU A 501 12.96 25.94 8.63
C GLU A 501 13.22 27.45 8.71
N ALA A 502 14.16 27.92 7.90
CA ALA A 502 14.33 29.33 7.54
C ALA A 502 13.80 29.53 6.12
N GLU A 503 12.81 30.41 5.95
CA GLU A 503 12.21 30.72 4.66
C GLU A 503 12.32 32.21 4.33
N ARG A 504 12.62 32.50 3.07
CA ARG A 504 12.49 33.83 2.46
C ARG A 504 11.57 33.74 1.25
N ALA A 505 10.53 34.58 1.22
CA ALA A 505 9.63 34.72 0.07
C ALA A 505 9.71 36.13 -0.52
N LYS A 506 9.65 36.23 -1.84
CA LYS A 506 9.46 37.47 -2.61
C LYS A 506 8.25 37.25 -3.52
N ARG A 507 7.16 37.98 -3.27
CA ARG A 507 5.97 38.03 -4.14
C ARG A 507 5.98 39.36 -4.90
N GLU A 508 5.76 39.29 -6.20
CA GLU A 508 5.62 40.44 -7.11
C GLU A 508 4.26 40.35 -7.82
N THR A 509 3.53 41.45 -7.83
CA THR A 509 2.30 41.67 -8.60
C THR A 509 2.46 42.98 -9.39
N ASP A 510 1.55 43.25 -10.32
CA ASP A 510 1.53 44.51 -11.08
C ASP A 510 1.37 45.77 -10.20
N LEU A 511 0.96 45.59 -8.93
CA LEU A 511 0.68 46.67 -7.98
C LEU A 511 1.72 46.77 -6.84
N ALA A 512 2.37 45.66 -6.46
CA ALA A 512 3.21 45.62 -5.25
C ALA A 512 4.31 44.54 -5.26
N THR A 513 5.38 44.79 -4.51
CA THR A 513 6.40 43.78 -4.17
C THR A 513 6.43 43.54 -2.66
N THR A 514 6.03 42.36 -2.21
CA THR A 514 6.09 41.96 -0.80
C THR A 514 7.24 40.98 -0.58
N ARG A 515 8.17 41.31 0.33
CA ARG A 515 9.21 40.39 0.79
C ARG A 515 8.91 39.97 2.22
N ALA A 516 8.98 38.67 2.49
CA ALA A 516 8.82 38.09 3.82
C ALA A 516 10.03 37.20 4.14
N ILE A 517 10.39 37.12 5.42
CA ILE A 517 11.33 36.14 5.97
C ILE A 517 10.73 35.54 7.24
N ALA A 518 10.80 34.23 7.39
CA ALA A 518 10.26 33.50 8.53
C ALA A 518 11.26 32.46 9.05
N TYR A 519 11.18 32.22 10.36
CA TYR A 519 11.86 31.12 11.03
C TYR A 519 10.82 30.31 11.79
N SER A 520 10.84 28.98 11.67
CA SER A 520 9.82 28.12 12.26
C SER A 520 10.38 26.77 12.75
N ILE A 521 9.72 26.21 13.76
CA ILE A 521 9.80 24.80 14.17
C ILE A 521 8.57 24.07 13.63
N ASN A 522 8.75 22.89 13.06
CA ASN A 522 7.70 22.18 12.34
C ASN A 522 7.69 20.68 12.67
N TYR A 523 6.49 20.11 12.75
CA TYR A 523 6.23 18.67 12.79
C TYR A 523 5.26 18.29 11.67
N HIS A 524 5.71 17.41 10.79
CA HIS A 524 4.86 16.72 9.81
C HIS A 524 4.73 15.25 10.22
N GLY A 525 3.51 14.72 10.18
CA GLY A 525 3.23 13.30 10.42
C GLY A 525 2.27 12.76 9.36
N VAL A 526 2.56 11.58 8.83
CA VAL A 526 1.67 10.85 7.92
C VAL A 526 1.37 9.49 8.52
N TRP A 527 0.08 9.16 8.62
CA TRP A 527 -0.40 7.81 8.93
C TRP A 527 -1.12 7.28 7.69
N ARG A 528 -0.74 6.07 7.26
CA ARG A 528 -1.32 5.36 6.11
C ARG A 528 -1.68 3.94 6.51
N ASP A 529 -2.89 3.52 6.17
CA ASP A 529 -3.31 2.13 6.19
C ASP A 529 -4.09 1.86 4.90
N LEU A 530 -3.40 1.33 3.90
CA LEU A 530 -3.83 1.25 2.50
C LEU A 530 -3.48 -0.12 1.92
N ASP A 531 -4.31 -0.64 1.03
CA ASP A 531 -4.03 -1.82 0.21
C ASP A 531 -2.84 -1.63 -0.74
N SER A 532 -2.65 -0.41 -1.24
CA SER A 532 -1.50 -0.02 -2.07
C SER A 532 -1.15 1.45 -1.86
N VAL A 533 0.15 1.75 -1.74
CA VAL A 533 0.63 3.15 -1.67
C VAL A 533 0.59 3.84 -3.03
N VAL A 534 0.69 3.08 -4.14
CA VAL A 534 0.77 3.62 -5.51
C VAL A 534 -0.59 3.65 -6.22
N LEU A 535 -1.43 2.64 -5.97
CA LEU A 535 -2.75 2.50 -6.61
C LEU A 535 -3.84 2.11 -5.57
N PRO A 536 -4.03 2.90 -4.50
CA PRO A 536 -4.97 2.58 -3.42
C PRO A 536 -6.40 2.33 -3.94
N THR A 537 -7.05 1.32 -3.39
CA THR A 537 -8.47 1.00 -3.59
C THR A 537 -9.24 0.81 -2.29
N GLN A 538 -8.54 0.59 -1.17
CA GLN A 538 -9.14 0.39 0.16
C GLN A 538 -8.26 0.99 1.27
N GLY A 539 -8.90 1.61 2.26
CA GLY A 539 -8.26 2.10 3.48
C GLY A 539 -8.22 3.63 3.56
N PHE A 540 -7.26 4.20 4.26
CA PHE A 540 -7.14 5.64 4.42
C PHE A 540 -5.70 6.14 4.62
N SER A 541 -5.51 7.43 4.38
CA SER A 541 -4.32 8.17 4.73
C SER A 541 -4.68 9.50 5.40
N PHE A 542 -3.99 9.80 6.51
CA PHE A 542 -4.02 11.07 7.21
C PHE A 542 -2.64 11.71 7.12
N ALA A 543 -2.56 12.96 6.67
CA ALA A 543 -1.37 13.79 6.74
C ALA A 543 -1.67 15.03 7.59
N GLY A 544 -0.88 15.25 8.64
CA GLY A 544 -0.95 16.41 9.52
C GLY A 544 0.36 17.19 9.51
N GLN A 545 0.26 18.51 9.54
CA GLN A 545 1.36 19.45 9.63
C GLN A 545 1.04 20.50 10.69
N ILE A 546 1.96 20.75 11.61
CA ILE A 546 1.90 21.87 12.54
C ILE A 546 3.25 22.57 12.60
N GLY A 547 3.24 23.90 12.51
CA GLY A 547 4.43 24.74 12.52
C GLY A 547 4.21 25.98 13.38
N PHE A 548 5.21 26.34 14.17
CA PHE A 548 5.22 27.55 15.00
C PHE A 548 6.44 28.38 14.62
N GLY A 549 6.26 29.67 14.35
CA GLY A 549 7.34 30.51 13.87
C GLY A 549 7.15 32.00 14.13
N ARG A 550 8.12 32.78 13.64
CA ARG A 550 8.07 34.24 13.63
C ARG A 550 8.33 34.73 12.21
N SER A 551 7.50 35.66 11.74
CA SER A 551 7.64 36.28 10.42
C SER A 551 8.03 37.75 10.54
N LYS A 552 8.75 38.25 9.54
CA LYS A 552 8.98 39.67 9.27
C LYS A 552 8.74 39.91 7.78
N ALA A 553 7.84 40.83 7.45
CA ALA A 553 7.54 41.17 6.07
C ALA A 553 7.63 42.68 5.79
N THR A 554 7.60 43.03 4.52
CA THR A 554 7.63 44.42 4.02
C THR A 554 6.27 45.07 4.31
N ASN A 555 6.28 46.27 4.89
CA ASN A 555 5.08 47.03 5.28
C ASN A 555 4.13 46.25 6.21
N ALA A 556 4.68 45.42 7.10
CA ALA A 556 3.95 44.52 7.98
C ALA A 556 4.64 44.37 9.35
N GLU A 557 3.90 43.94 10.35
CA GLU A 557 4.43 43.74 11.71
C GLU A 557 5.30 42.48 11.82
N THR A 558 6.25 42.48 12.77
CA THR A 558 7.18 41.35 13.01
C THR A 558 6.75 40.54 14.22
N GLY A 559 5.86 39.57 14.01
CA GLY A 559 5.22 38.80 15.08
C GLY A 559 5.17 37.29 14.83
N PRO A 560 4.60 36.54 15.79
CA PRO A 560 4.48 35.09 15.71
C PRO A 560 3.44 34.67 14.66
N PHE A 561 3.54 33.42 14.21
CA PHE A 561 2.48 32.72 13.49
C PHE A 561 2.51 31.23 13.81
N THR A 562 1.34 30.59 13.77
CA THR A 562 1.17 29.14 13.87
C THR A 562 0.44 28.65 12.64
N ARG A 563 1.05 27.74 11.88
CA ARG A 563 0.42 27.08 10.73
C ARG A 563 -0.05 25.69 11.13
N ALA A 564 -1.32 25.39 10.94
CA ALA A 564 -1.89 24.05 11.02
C ALA A 564 -2.44 23.64 9.64
N TYR A 565 -2.21 22.41 9.22
CA TYR A 565 -2.77 21.86 7.99
C TYR A 565 -3.00 20.35 8.12
N THR A 566 -4.15 19.87 7.63
CA THR A 566 -4.49 18.46 7.56
C THR A 566 -5.06 18.09 6.19
N ARG A 567 -4.70 16.90 5.72
CA ARG A 567 -5.31 16.23 4.56
C ARG A 567 -5.71 14.82 4.98
N ILE A 568 -6.98 14.49 4.76
CA ILE A 568 -7.53 13.16 4.98
C ILE A 568 -7.97 12.63 3.61
N THR A 569 -7.67 11.36 3.31
CA THR A 569 -8.15 10.69 2.10
C THR A 569 -8.53 9.25 2.43
N GLY A 570 -9.76 8.87 2.10
CA GLY A 570 -10.29 7.52 2.28
C GLY A 570 -10.63 6.87 0.94
N TYR A 571 -10.45 5.54 0.88
CA TYR A 571 -10.69 4.70 -0.30
C TYR A 571 -11.58 3.52 0.11
N LEU A 572 -12.62 3.24 -0.67
CA LEU A 572 -13.64 2.24 -0.35
C LEU A 572 -14.05 1.45 -1.61
N PRO A 573 -13.86 0.12 -1.66
CA PRO A 573 -14.46 -0.70 -2.70
C PRO A 573 -15.98 -0.77 -2.52
N LEU A 574 -16.72 -0.51 -3.59
CA LEU A 574 -18.18 -0.40 -3.63
C LEU A 574 -18.74 -1.56 -4.49
N GLY A 575 -18.73 -2.76 -3.91
CA GLY A 575 -19.00 -4.00 -4.63
C GLY A 575 -17.80 -4.42 -5.50
N GLN A 576 -18.05 -5.19 -6.55
CA GLN A 576 -16.97 -5.86 -7.32
C GLN A 576 -16.27 -4.99 -8.38
N ALA A 577 -16.78 -3.79 -8.69
CA ALA A 577 -16.28 -3.00 -9.84
C ALA A 577 -16.26 -1.48 -9.64
N TRP A 578 -16.86 -0.94 -8.57
CA TRP A 578 -16.78 0.49 -8.26
C TRP A 578 -15.83 0.74 -7.10
N TYR A 579 -15.17 1.89 -7.12
CA TYR A 579 -14.23 2.35 -6.11
C TYR A 579 -14.55 3.81 -5.78
N GLY A 580 -14.82 4.07 -4.51
CA GLY A 580 -15.02 5.42 -4.00
C GLY A 580 -13.73 5.99 -3.41
N GLN A 581 -13.45 7.25 -3.70
CA GLN A 581 -12.43 8.05 -3.02
C GLN A 581 -13.09 9.30 -2.44
N ALA A 582 -12.73 9.65 -1.21
CA ALA A 582 -13.10 10.92 -0.59
C ALA A 582 -11.86 11.62 -0.04
N ARG A 583 -11.71 12.93 -0.29
CA ARG A 583 -10.61 13.77 0.22
C ARG A 583 -11.19 14.98 0.97
N VAL A 584 -10.58 15.33 2.09
CA VAL A 584 -10.83 16.61 2.80
C VAL A 584 -9.50 17.24 3.15
N GLU A 585 -9.37 18.55 2.97
CA GLU A 585 -8.21 19.34 3.34
C GLU A 585 -8.64 20.57 4.12
N VAL A 586 -7.98 20.81 5.26
CA VAL A 586 -8.22 21.96 6.12
C VAL A 586 -6.88 22.61 6.46
N GLY A 587 -6.78 23.92 6.36
CA GLY A 587 -5.58 24.66 6.75
C GLY A 587 -5.92 25.99 7.41
N GLN A 588 -5.08 26.40 8.36
CA GLN A 588 -5.17 27.69 9.03
C GLN A 588 -3.77 28.23 9.39
N VAL A 589 -3.54 29.51 9.14
CA VAL A 589 -2.45 30.32 9.69
C VAL A 589 -3.05 31.24 10.76
N LEU A 590 -2.74 30.96 12.02
CA LEU A 590 -3.01 31.83 13.16
C LEU A 590 -1.86 32.85 13.26
N LYS A 591 -2.17 34.13 13.38
CA LYS A 591 -1.19 35.23 13.46
C LYS A 591 -1.83 36.47 14.08
N ASP A 592 -1.06 37.28 14.76
CA ASP A 592 -1.54 38.52 15.38
C ASP A 592 -1.57 39.69 14.38
N GLY A 593 -2.55 40.58 14.51
CA GLY A 593 -2.56 41.92 13.89
C GLY A 593 -2.15 41.97 12.41
N LEU A 594 -1.18 42.85 12.09
CA LEU A 594 -0.68 43.09 10.74
C LEU A 594 0.53 42.21 10.38
N VAL A 595 0.71 41.07 11.05
CA VAL A 595 1.73 40.08 10.66
C VAL A 595 1.35 39.44 9.31
N ILE A 596 2.34 39.28 8.43
CA ILE A 596 2.20 38.55 7.16
C ILE A 596 3.15 37.36 7.16
N ALA A 597 2.61 36.15 7.04
CA ALA A 597 3.40 34.94 6.79
C ALA A 597 3.83 34.85 5.31
N PRO A 598 4.93 34.14 4.97
CA PRO A 598 5.31 33.88 3.58
C PRO A 598 4.17 33.27 2.76
N ASP A 599 4.08 33.61 1.47
CA ASP A 599 2.99 33.18 0.57
C ASP A 599 2.83 31.63 0.49
N SER A 600 3.95 30.93 0.60
CA SER A 600 4.12 29.47 0.68
C SER A 600 3.60 28.83 1.97
N GLN A 601 3.49 29.60 3.06
CA GLN A 601 2.90 29.16 4.33
C GLN A 601 1.38 29.40 4.35
N ARG A 602 0.91 30.43 3.62
CA ARG A 602 -0.51 30.73 3.35
C ARG A 602 -1.07 29.78 2.27
N PHE A 603 -2.37 29.87 1.97
CA PHE A 603 -3.08 28.90 1.13
C PHE A 603 -3.76 29.51 -0.11
N ARG A 604 -3.83 28.74 -1.20
CA ARG A 604 -4.77 28.94 -2.32
C ARG A 604 -5.35 27.60 -2.77
N ALA A 605 -6.53 27.63 -3.37
CA ALA A 605 -7.22 26.48 -3.90
C ALA A 605 -7.36 26.56 -5.44
N GLY A 606 -7.96 25.52 -6.05
CA GLY A 606 -8.18 25.40 -7.49
C GLY A 606 -7.06 24.62 -8.20
N GLY A 607 -7.46 23.84 -9.23
CA GLY A 607 -6.58 22.91 -9.95
C GLY A 607 -6.81 21.44 -9.60
N ASP A 608 -6.11 20.54 -10.31
CA ASP A 608 -6.32 19.07 -10.34
C ASP A 608 -6.49 18.38 -8.97
N ASP A 609 -5.77 18.86 -7.94
CA ASP A 609 -5.74 18.29 -6.58
C ASP A 609 -6.35 19.21 -5.52
N SER A 610 -7.24 20.12 -5.93
CA SER A 610 -7.91 21.05 -5.02
C SER A 610 -9.40 21.18 -5.36
N VAL A 611 -9.76 21.99 -6.35
CA VAL A 611 -11.11 22.10 -6.91
C VAL A 611 -10.98 22.16 -8.43
N ARG A 612 -11.39 21.08 -9.11
CA ARG A 612 -11.39 20.99 -10.58
C ARG A 612 -12.45 21.91 -11.18
N GLY A 613 -12.26 22.31 -12.44
CA GLY A 613 -13.01 23.36 -13.12
C GLY A 613 -12.39 24.76 -12.93
N TYR A 614 -11.57 24.95 -11.89
CA TYR A 614 -10.90 26.22 -11.56
C TYR A 614 -9.41 26.19 -11.95
N GLY A 615 -8.79 27.37 -12.08
CA GLY A 615 -7.37 27.50 -12.36
C GLY A 615 -6.49 27.06 -11.20
N TYR A 616 -5.26 26.65 -11.50
CA TYR A 616 -4.29 26.30 -10.46
C TYR A 616 -4.00 27.50 -9.55
N ARG A 617 -4.22 27.34 -8.24
CA ARG A 617 -4.08 28.42 -7.24
C ARG A 617 -4.94 29.67 -7.55
N SER A 618 -6.01 29.55 -8.35
CA SER A 618 -6.87 30.69 -8.73
C SER A 618 -7.98 31.02 -7.72
N LEU A 619 -8.10 30.26 -6.63
CA LEU A 619 -9.08 30.47 -5.57
C LEU A 619 -8.39 30.94 -4.28
N GLY A 620 -8.82 32.08 -3.76
CA GLY A 620 -8.25 32.77 -2.61
C GLY A 620 -8.97 34.10 -2.36
N PRO A 621 -8.60 34.84 -1.29
CA PRO A 621 -9.08 36.20 -1.09
C PRO A 621 -8.62 37.12 -2.22
N ILE A 622 -9.44 38.10 -2.58
CA ILE A 622 -9.13 39.07 -3.64
C ILE A 622 -8.83 40.41 -3.00
N SER A 623 -7.64 40.95 -3.27
CA SER A 623 -7.26 42.31 -2.90
C SER A 623 -6.93 43.06 -4.19
N ASP A 624 -7.52 44.24 -4.39
CA ASP A 624 -7.17 45.13 -5.50
C ASP A 624 -7.30 44.48 -6.90
N GLY A 625 -8.26 43.55 -7.04
CA GLY A 625 -8.50 42.74 -8.23
C GLY A 625 -7.59 41.51 -8.40
N VAL A 626 -6.56 41.37 -7.57
CA VAL A 626 -5.57 40.28 -7.61
C VAL A 626 -5.94 39.19 -6.60
N VAL A 627 -5.90 37.93 -7.03
CA VAL A 627 -6.06 36.77 -6.13
C VAL A 627 -4.81 36.66 -5.24
N GLY A 628 -5.00 36.80 -3.94
CA GLY A 628 -3.99 36.56 -2.91
C GLY A 628 -4.02 35.12 -2.38
N SER A 629 -3.05 34.79 -1.52
CA SER A 629 -3.14 33.62 -0.65
C SER A 629 -3.89 33.99 0.63
N GLY A 630 -4.79 33.11 1.10
CA GLY A 630 -5.55 33.29 2.33
C GLY A 630 -4.90 32.60 3.53
N ASP A 631 -5.30 33.01 4.73
CA ASP A 631 -4.86 32.38 5.98
C ASP A 631 -5.64 31.10 6.30
N VAL A 632 -6.80 30.83 5.67
CA VAL A 632 -7.50 29.54 5.76
C VAL A 632 -7.70 28.89 4.39
N VAL A 633 -7.83 27.57 4.39
CA VAL A 633 -8.35 26.78 3.26
C VAL A 633 -9.26 25.68 3.77
N LEU A 634 -10.31 25.40 3.01
CA LEU A 634 -11.13 24.20 3.13
C LEU A 634 -11.44 23.69 1.73
N THR A 635 -11.08 22.43 1.46
CA THR A 635 -11.53 21.73 0.24
C THR A 635 -12.01 20.32 0.58
N GLY A 636 -13.01 19.86 -0.17
CA GLY A 636 -13.53 18.50 -0.16
C GLY A 636 -13.67 17.98 -1.59
N SER A 637 -13.50 16.68 -1.76
CA SER A 637 -13.68 16.01 -3.05
C SER A 637 -14.26 14.61 -2.82
N VAL A 638 -15.20 14.20 -3.67
CA VAL A 638 -15.72 12.84 -3.74
C VAL A 638 -15.65 12.38 -5.19
N GLU A 639 -15.04 11.23 -5.43
CA GLU A 639 -14.86 10.61 -6.73
C GLU A 639 -15.36 9.15 -6.69
N LEU A 640 -16.08 8.73 -7.72
CA LEU A 640 -16.52 7.36 -7.95
C LEU A 640 -15.94 6.88 -9.29
N ALA A 641 -15.13 5.81 -9.26
CA ALA A 641 -14.47 5.26 -10.43
C ALA A 641 -14.76 3.77 -10.62
N ARG A 642 -14.68 3.29 -11.87
CA ARG A 642 -14.82 1.87 -12.24
C ARG A 642 -14.09 1.53 -13.55
N PRO A 643 -13.66 0.28 -13.79
CA PRO A 643 -13.25 -0.17 -15.11
C PRO A 643 -14.31 0.13 -16.18
N LEU A 644 -13.87 0.62 -17.34
CA LEU A 644 -14.74 0.88 -18.49
C LEU A 644 -15.23 -0.41 -19.15
N SER A 645 -14.37 -1.43 -19.20
CA SER A 645 -14.66 -2.75 -19.77
C SER A 645 -13.90 -3.84 -19.03
N ALA A 646 -14.44 -5.06 -18.99
CA ALA A 646 -13.72 -6.24 -18.53
C ALA A 646 -12.49 -6.57 -19.42
N SER A 647 -12.49 -6.13 -20.68
CA SER A 647 -11.32 -6.24 -21.57
C SER A 647 -10.24 -5.18 -21.35
N LEU A 648 -10.52 -4.12 -20.57
CA LEU A 648 -9.59 -3.02 -20.26
C LEU A 648 -9.61 -2.71 -18.75
N PRO A 649 -9.26 -3.67 -17.87
CA PRO A 649 -9.36 -3.51 -16.42
C PRO A 649 -8.41 -2.44 -15.85
N SER A 650 -7.42 -1.98 -16.62
CA SER A 650 -6.49 -0.90 -16.27
C SER A 650 -6.99 0.51 -16.64
N VAL A 651 -8.09 0.63 -17.41
CA VAL A 651 -8.67 1.92 -17.83
C VAL A 651 -10.04 2.12 -17.17
N TRP A 652 -10.11 3.09 -16.27
CA TRP A 652 -11.29 3.36 -15.45
C TRP A 652 -11.94 4.68 -15.87
N GLY A 653 -13.26 4.70 -15.91
CA GLY A 653 -14.06 5.93 -15.96
C GLY A 653 -14.34 6.41 -14.54
N ALA A 654 -14.30 7.72 -14.32
CA ALA A 654 -14.55 8.37 -13.05
C ALA A 654 -15.60 9.49 -13.18
N VAL A 655 -16.36 9.72 -12.12
CA VAL A 655 -17.21 10.91 -11.94
C VAL A 655 -16.88 11.54 -10.59
N PHE A 656 -16.86 12.87 -10.50
CA PHE A 656 -16.44 13.57 -9.28
C PHE A 656 -17.18 14.88 -9.03
N VAL A 657 -17.21 15.26 -7.75
CA VAL A 657 -17.58 16.59 -7.27
C VAL A 657 -16.53 17.09 -6.28
N ASP A 658 -16.07 18.31 -6.50
CA ASP A 658 -15.13 19.04 -5.65
C ASP A 658 -15.81 20.32 -5.12
N ALA A 659 -15.51 20.69 -3.88
CA ALA A 659 -16.02 21.88 -3.22
C ALA A 659 -14.92 22.55 -2.40
N GLY A 660 -14.76 23.87 -2.46
CA GLY A 660 -13.81 24.54 -1.57
C GLY A 660 -13.40 25.95 -1.99
N ASN A 661 -12.60 26.60 -1.14
CA ASN A 661 -11.94 27.88 -1.40
C ASN A 661 -10.80 28.13 -0.37
N ALA A 662 -10.05 29.21 -0.54
CA ALA A 662 -9.19 29.80 0.50
C ALA A 662 -9.65 31.24 0.80
N ALA A 663 -9.45 31.71 2.03
CA ALA A 663 -9.89 33.03 2.50
C ALA A 663 -9.01 33.52 3.67
N ASP A 664 -9.16 34.76 4.12
CA ASP A 664 -8.42 35.25 5.31
C ASP A 664 -9.03 34.77 6.65
N SER A 665 -10.24 34.22 6.65
CA SER A 665 -10.84 33.58 7.84
C SER A 665 -11.89 32.53 7.45
N PHE A 666 -12.20 31.60 8.35
CA PHE A 666 -13.28 30.62 8.12
C PHE A 666 -14.68 31.28 8.04
N ALA A 667 -14.86 32.46 8.64
CA ALA A 667 -16.11 33.23 8.51
C ALA A 667 -16.25 33.89 7.11
N ASN A 668 -15.12 34.23 6.47
CA ASN A 668 -15.07 34.81 5.14
C ASN A 668 -14.95 33.75 4.02
N LEU A 669 -14.99 32.45 4.38
CA LEU A 669 -14.84 31.36 3.43
C LEU A 669 -16.12 31.19 2.60
N SER A 670 -16.00 31.32 1.28
CA SER A 670 -17.09 31.06 0.33
C SER A 670 -16.72 29.90 -0.62
N PRO A 671 -17.08 28.64 -0.30
CA PRO A 671 -16.75 27.48 -1.13
C PRO A 671 -17.43 27.53 -2.51
N VAL A 672 -16.64 27.38 -3.56
CA VAL A 672 -17.14 27.20 -4.94
C VAL A 672 -17.25 25.71 -5.28
N LEU A 673 -18.09 25.36 -6.27
CA LEU A 673 -18.27 23.97 -6.71
C LEU A 673 -17.67 23.72 -8.09
N GLY A 674 -17.00 22.58 -8.22
CA GLY A 674 -16.61 21.97 -9.49
C GLY A 674 -17.13 20.54 -9.57
N TYR A 675 -17.54 20.08 -10.74
CA TYR A 675 -17.92 18.68 -10.95
C TYR A 675 -17.60 18.24 -12.38
N GLY A 676 -17.43 16.94 -12.59
CA GLY A 676 -16.96 16.46 -13.88
C GLY A 676 -16.87 14.95 -14.03
N VAL A 677 -16.29 14.57 -15.17
CA VAL A 677 -16.04 13.19 -15.57
C VAL A 677 -14.57 13.04 -15.94
N GLY A 678 -14.01 11.85 -15.77
CA GLY A 678 -12.60 11.61 -16.02
C GLY A 678 -12.28 10.19 -16.42
N VAL A 679 -11.02 10.00 -16.82
CA VAL A 679 -10.40 8.71 -17.09
C VAL A 679 -9.18 8.56 -16.18
N ARG A 680 -8.99 7.36 -15.64
CA ARG A 680 -7.77 6.92 -14.94
C ARG A 680 -7.18 5.77 -15.74
N TRP A 681 -5.91 5.84 -16.10
CA TRP A 681 -5.21 4.73 -16.74
C TRP A 681 -4.03 4.29 -15.86
N ARG A 682 -4.09 3.04 -15.41
CA ARG A 682 -3.01 2.34 -14.70
C ARG A 682 -2.00 1.85 -15.73
N SER A 683 -1.13 2.75 -16.20
CA SER A 683 -0.10 2.42 -17.20
C SER A 683 1.17 1.82 -16.56
N PRO A 684 2.01 1.08 -17.31
CA PRO A 684 3.27 0.54 -16.78
C PRO A 684 4.27 1.61 -16.30
N VAL A 685 4.15 2.85 -16.79
CA VAL A 685 5.01 3.99 -16.40
C VAL A 685 4.39 4.88 -15.31
N GLY A 686 3.21 4.50 -14.78
CA GLY A 686 2.54 5.18 -13.68
C GLY A 686 1.04 5.45 -13.91
N PRO A 687 0.33 5.96 -12.89
CA PRO A 687 -1.06 6.37 -13.00
C PRO A 687 -1.19 7.67 -13.82
N LEU A 688 -2.03 7.63 -14.85
CA LEU A 688 -2.34 8.77 -15.71
C LEU A 688 -3.80 9.20 -15.49
N ARG A 689 -4.06 10.50 -15.43
CA ARG A 689 -5.41 11.07 -15.25
C ARG A 689 -5.72 12.16 -16.27
N VAL A 690 -6.95 12.14 -16.76
CA VAL A 690 -7.57 13.21 -17.56
C VAL A 690 -8.97 13.43 -16.99
N ASP A 691 -9.33 14.68 -16.74
CA ASP A 691 -10.54 15.13 -16.06
C ASP A 691 -11.15 16.30 -16.84
N TRP A 692 -12.38 16.17 -17.32
CA TRP A 692 -13.16 17.30 -17.84
C TRP A 692 -14.11 17.78 -16.74
N ALA A 693 -13.92 19.02 -16.28
CA ALA A 693 -14.62 19.57 -15.13
C ALA A 693 -15.28 20.91 -15.45
N TYR A 694 -16.48 21.13 -14.92
CA TYR A 694 -17.22 22.38 -15.03
C TYR A 694 -17.20 23.12 -13.69
N GLY A 695 -16.67 24.35 -13.69
CA GLY A 695 -16.72 25.24 -12.53
C GLY A 695 -18.06 25.98 -12.50
N ARG A 696 -18.89 25.68 -11.49
CA ARG A 696 -20.29 26.17 -11.41
C ARG A 696 -20.37 27.69 -11.39
N GLU A 697 -19.52 28.35 -10.62
CA GLU A 697 -19.47 29.80 -10.46
C GLU A 697 -18.87 30.51 -11.68
N LEU A 698 -17.85 29.91 -12.32
CA LEU A 698 -17.26 30.42 -13.58
C LEU A 698 -18.14 30.19 -14.81
N ARG A 699 -19.11 29.27 -14.73
CA ARG A 699 -19.94 28.78 -15.85
C ARG A 699 -19.12 28.29 -17.05
N SER A 700 -17.94 27.73 -16.79
CA SER A 700 -16.98 27.30 -17.81
C SER A 700 -16.44 25.91 -17.50
N SER A 701 -16.08 25.18 -18.56
CA SER A 701 -15.37 23.90 -18.45
C SER A 701 -13.86 24.08 -18.56
N ARG A 702 -13.10 23.22 -17.89
CA ARG A 702 -11.64 23.16 -17.93
C ARG A 702 -11.19 21.70 -18.01
N LEU A 703 -10.17 21.45 -18.82
CA LEU A 703 -9.47 20.17 -18.86
C LEU A 703 -8.37 20.16 -17.79
N HIS A 704 -8.36 19.12 -16.97
CA HIS A 704 -7.38 18.82 -15.94
C HIS A 704 -6.66 17.52 -16.33
N PHE A 705 -5.35 17.49 -16.21
CA PHE A 705 -4.56 16.31 -16.59
C PHE A 705 -3.14 16.44 -16.04
N SER A 706 -2.52 15.29 -15.77
CA SER A 706 -1.08 15.20 -15.48
C SER A 706 -0.52 13.94 -16.13
N ILE A 707 0.52 14.13 -16.92
CA ILE A 707 1.27 13.09 -17.62
C ILE A 707 2.75 13.32 -17.34
N GLY A 708 3.51 12.24 -17.15
CA GLY A 708 4.96 12.28 -17.01
C GLY A 708 5.57 10.91 -17.20
N ILE A 709 6.79 10.88 -17.72
CA ILE A 709 7.62 9.68 -17.88
C ILE A 709 9.01 10.00 -17.33
N ALA A 710 9.61 9.02 -16.66
CA ALA A 710 10.97 9.07 -16.16
C ALA A 710 11.82 7.95 -16.80
N PHE A 711 13.12 8.21 -16.94
CA PHE A 711 14.14 7.40 -17.58
C PHE A 711 15.38 7.37 -16.68
#